data_AF-A0A7C4BHZ0-F1
#
_entry.id   AF-A0A7C4BHZ0-F1
#
_cell.length_a   1.000
_cell.length_b   1.000
_cell.length_c   1.000
_cell.angle_alpha   90.00
_cell.angle_beta   90.00
_cell.angle_gamma   90.00
#
_symmetry.space_group_name_H-M   'P 1'
#
loop_
_entity.id
_entity.type
_entity.pdbx_description
1 polymer ?
#
loop_
_entity_poly.entity_id
_entity_poly.type
_entity_poly.pdbx_seq_one_letter_code
_entity_poly.pdbx_strand_id
1 'polypeptide(L)'
;MKPDARTACAAAAVLCLLAGCATFSRQTASVSDGASRRVARDEARRIAMEKVVAGVPVLLEGLKSSDSLTRRYAIYGLERLNHRESTPEIATCLRDPDPWVRRTAAVALGKMGVKESAPAVARLLRDADPYVRYDAVIALVRLGVPSTQRQVFSALKGTWVGELTQGFQENLVQVLALPFFDDAGVRPFLAKLVEQHRKGKSSALVGRTAAVILAEKYKDASGEDILIAGLSADDYAQQDCARALGILKSKKAVPELVKILSSEWTNNRRYAIEALGEIGGLSAATALESMVACQDYRLRKAAAQALERFDGNKREIAPEPAAATIPALPPEEVKVPGDRRPVQFIVLGVDDCANVEGLESLEEICETLRARGSRAVFTLWVAPLAGSFAPMDLEKKKLLYQRLFDLGCEFAHHTVHHNPGGIFWTALPREQQVEEIEGWTSWMRQHVEGFSRAYSFKGGGGGRGREHPLDTQFSDQLIARQRFLYSAAPTARGRRGPVHPDSQVWPVAPVPPDTMWRIPTGCLDAAAPPVHTEITDPIFSDYPGRFDYPVAEGVRMWKANFEYHYNHPRRPILAVNAFHDWGLRGIRDPFLIRASHRTEGTILKEFLLDVLVKNRERYPETYCVTFSQVLEYCANGGNLERTLAIGNGQDRRNPLRPSFLPEDEPWPPPEERR
;
A
#
# COMPACT_ATOMS: atom_id res chain seq x y z
N MET A 1 32.64 8.52 -29.42
CA MET A 1 31.37 8.40 -28.66
C MET A 1 31.44 9.33 -27.47
N LYS A 2 30.39 10.12 -27.23
CA LYS A 2 30.46 11.45 -26.59
C LYS A 2 30.48 11.44 -25.04
N PRO A 3 31.00 12.50 -24.38
CA PRO A 3 31.01 12.72 -22.93
C PRO A 3 29.62 12.88 -22.25
N ASP A 4 28.53 12.77 -23.01
CA ASP A 4 27.18 13.25 -22.64
C ASP A 4 26.42 12.38 -21.62
N ALA A 5 26.93 11.18 -21.30
CA ALA A 5 26.40 10.34 -20.21
C ALA A 5 26.94 10.74 -18.82
N ARG A 6 28.09 11.43 -18.76
CA ARG A 6 28.74 11.80 -17.47
C ARG A 6 28.05 12.99 -16.80
N THR A 7 27.36 13.83 -17.56
CA THR A 7 26.62 15.02 -17.07
C THR A 7 25.20 14.68 -16.62
N ALA A 8 24.56 13.66 -17.24
CA ALA A 8 23.32 13.06 -16.73
C ALA A 8 23.52 12.43 -15.33
N CYS A 9 24.71 11.86 -15.08
CA CYS A 9 25.15 11.37 -13.77
C CYS A 9 25.41 12.48 -12.72
N ALA A 10 25.71 13.72 -13.13
CA ALA A 10 25.99 14.81 -12.19
C ALA A 10 24.72 15.48 -11.63
N ALA A 11 23.58 15.38 -12.32
CA ALA A 11 22.28 15.90 -11.86
C ALA A 11 21.58 14.93 -10.90
N ALA A 12 21.67 13.63 -11.21
CA ALA A 12 21.41 12.56 -10.25
C ALA A 12 22.28 12.74 -8.99
N ALA A 13 23.52 13.24 -9.13
CA ALA A 13 24.43 13.51 -8.01
C ALA A 13 24.00 14.67 -7.08
N VAL A 14 23.18 15.64 -7.51
CA VAL A 14 22.65 16.67 -6.59
C VAL A 14 21.35 16.24 -5.91
N LEU A 15 20.54 15.39 -6.58
CA LEU A 15 19.45 14.67 -5.91
C LEU A 15 19.98 13.69 -4.85
N CYS A 16 21.18 13.13 -5.04
CA CYS A 16 21.95 12.40 -4.03
C CYS A 16 22.60 13.30 -2.95
N LEU A 17 22.77 14.61 -3.14
CA LEU A 17 23.37 15.50 -2.11
C LEU A 17 22.37 15.96 -1.05
N LEU A 18 21.08 15.62 -1.18
CA LEU A 18 20.14 15.57 -0.06
C LEU A 18 20.34 14.34 0.85
N ALA A 19 21.14 13.36 0.42
CA ALA A 19 21.85 12.49 1.36
C ALA A 19 22.88 13.26 2.22
N GLY A 20 23.10 14.55 1.96
CA GLY A 20 24.02 15.44 2.68
C GLY A 20 23.58 15.86 4.09
N CYS A 21 22.38 15.48 4.57
CA CYS A 21 22.09 15.53 6.01
C CYS A 21 22.64 14.31 6.77
N ALA A 22 22.99 13.22 6.07
CA ALA A 22 23.45 11.98 6.70
C ALA A 22 24.97 11.94 6.96
N THR A 23 25.77 12.73 6.22
CA THR A 23 27.23 12.79 6.42
C THR A 23 27.66 13.82 7.46
N PHE A 24 26.87 14.88 7.72
CA PHE A 24 27.17 15.84 8.79
C PHE A 24 26.70 15.36 10.18
N SER A 25 25.63 14.56 10.25
CA SER A 25 25.15 13.99 11.52
C SER A 25 26.16 13.02 12.14
N ARG A 26 26.95 12.30 11.31
CA ARG A 26 28.01 11.39 11.77
C ARG A 26 29.23 12.08 12.39
N GLN A 27 29.53 13.33 12.03
CA GLN A 27 30.64 14.08 12.66
C GLN A 27 30.22 14.92 13.88
N THR A 28 28.95 15.29 14.02
CA THR A 28 28.45 15.98 15.24
C THR A 28 28.12 15.05 16.40
N ALA A 29 28.07 13.73 16.16
CA ALA A 29 27.81 12.72 17.18
C ALA A 29 28.99 12.55 18.18
N SER A 30 30.16 13.12 17.90
CA SER A 30 31.34 13.04 18.78
C SER A 30 31.55 14.26 19.69
N VAL A 31 30.62 15.23 19.75
CA VAL A 31 30.77 16.43 20.60
C VAL A 31 29.66 16.54 21.66
N SER A 32 30.11 16.60 22.92
CA SER A 32 29.29 16.64 24.13
C SER A 32 28.86 18.07 24.49
N ASP A 33 27.68 18.51 24.03
CA ASP A 33 26.70 19.33 24.77
C ASP A 33 25.45 19.62 23.88
N GLY A 34 24.26 19.68 24.48
CA GLY A 34 22.95 19.73 23.82
C GLY A 34 22.55 21.08 23.22
N ALA A 35 23.12 22.20 23.67
CA ALA A 35 22.85 23.53 23.12
C ALA A 35 23.51 23.74 21.74
N SER A 36 24.76 23.28 21.60
CA SER A 36 25.54 23.35 20.34
C SER A 36 24.98 22.45 19.23
N ARG A 37 24.26 21.37 19.57
CA ARG A 37 23.60 20.47 18.61
C ARG A 37 22.42 21.10 17.89
N ARG A 38 21.70 22.06 18.50
CA ARG A 38 20.60 22.78 17.82
C ARG A 38 21.16 23.75 16.79
N VAL A 39 22.16 24.55 17.17
CA VAL A 39 22.84 25.51 16.29
C VAL A 39 23.52 24.81 15.09
N ALA A 40 24.20 23.68 15.32
CA ALA A 40 24.83 22.89 14.25
C ALA A 40 23.81 22.23 13.29
N ARG A 41 22.61 21.89 13.78
CA ARG A 41 21.54 21.29 12.98
C ARG A 41 20.81 22.34 12.13
N ASP A 42 20.62 23.56 12.65
CA ASP A 42 20.05 24.69 11.91
C ASP A 42 21.02 25.21 10.84
N GLU A 43 22.33 25.22 11.12
CA GLU A 43 23.38 25.54 10.15
C GLU A 43 23.55 24.44 9.08
N ALA A 44 23.46 23.16 9.45
CA ALA A 44 23.45 22.05 8.49
C ALA A 44 22.20 22.08 7.59
N ARG A 45 21.06 22.50 8.13
CA ARG A 45 19.83 22.73 7.36
C ARG A 45 19.98 23.93 6.42
N ARG A 46 20.67 24.99 6.86
CA ARG A 46 21.04 26.15 6.01
C ARG A 46 21.94 25.74 4.85
N ILE A 47 23.01 24.98 5.10
CA ILE A 47 23.95 24.47 4.08
C ILE A 47 23.30 23.45 3.14
N ALA A 48 22.42 22.57 3.65
CA ALA A 48 21.64 21.66 2.83
C ALA A 48 20.71 22.43 1.89
N MET A 49 20.04 23.48 2.37
CA MET A 49 19.25 24.38 1.53
C MET A 49 20.11 25.17 0.53
N GLU A 50 21.31 25.63 0.92
CA GLU A 50 22.29 26.29 0.04
C GLU A 50 22.75 25.36 -1.10
N LYS A 51 23.00 24.08 -0.81
CA LYS A 51 23.43 23.07 -1.80
C LYS A 51 22.27 22.52 -2.65
N VAL A 52 21.04 22.51 -2.12
CA VAL A 52 19.82 22.21 -2.88
C VAL A 52 19.56 23.27 -3.95
N VAL A 53 19.79 24.54 -3.61
CA VAL A 53 19.75 25.65 -4.59
C VAL A 53 20.88 25.51 -5.63
N ALA A 54 22.06 25.00 -5.24
CA ALA A 54 23.19 24.78 -6.15
C ALA A 54 22.97 23.65 -7.18
N GLY A 55 21.97 22.77 -7.01
CA GLY A 55 21.61 21.72 -7.97
C GLY A 55 20.70 22.14 -9.10
N VAL A 56 19.98 23.25 -8.91
CA VAL A 56 19.03 23.78 -9.87
C VAL A 56 19.69 24.04 -11.24
N PRO A 57 20.89 24.64 -11.35
CA PRO A 57 21.54 24.83 -12.64
C PRO A 57 21.78 23.53 -13.42
N VAL A 58 22.10 22.44 -12.72
CA VAL A 58 22.35 21.13 -13.33
C VAL A 58 21.04 20.49 -13.80
N LEU A 59 19.97 20.62 -13.01
CA LEU A 59 18.64 20.15 -13.40
C LEU A 59 18.11 20.95 -14.61
N LEU A 60 18.29 22.27 -14.62
CA LEU A 60 17.93 23.13 -15.76
C LEU A 60 18.69 22.75 -17.03
N GLU A 61 19.96 22.34 -16.92
CA GLU A 61 20.72 21.83 -18.07
C GLU A 61 20.24 20.43 -18.49
N GLY A 62 19.88 19.57 -17.53
CA GLY A 62 19.29 18.26 -17.79
C GLY A 62 17.99 18.31 -18.61
N LEU A 63 17.20 19.39 -18.50
CA LEU A 63 16.01 19.62 -19.34
C LEU A 63 16.34 19.74 -20.84
N LYS A 64 17.58 20.05 -21.21
CA LYS A 64 18.04 20.22 -22.59
C LYS A 64 18.75 18.98 -23.14
N SER A 65 18.85 17.90 -22.36
CA SER A 65 19.55 16.67 -22.76
C SER A 65 18.92 16.06 -24.02
N SER A 66 19.75 15.46 -24.89
CA SER A 66 19.26 14.67 -26.02
C SER A 66 18.50 13.41 -25.57
N ASP A 67 18.84 12.88 -24.38
CA ASP A 67 18.20 11.71 -23.78
C ASP A 67 16.89 12.10 -23.07
N SER A 68 15.78 11.47 -23.45
CA SER A 68 14.45 11.79 -22.91
C SER A 68 14.28 11.36 -21.46
N LEU A 69 15.00 10.32 -21.02
CA LEU A 69 14.98 9.87 -19.63
C LEU A 69 15.65 10.92 -18.72
N THR A 70 16.79 11.46 -19.13
CA THR A 70 17.48 12.56 -18.44
C THR A 70 16.57 13.79 -18.31
N ARG A 71 15.85 14.18 -19.38
CA ARG A 71 14.90 15.29 -19.33
C ARG A 71 13.77 15.05 -18.31
N ARG A 72 13.24 13.82 -18.24
CA ARG A 72 12.21 13.44 -17.26
C ARG A 72 12.71 13.54 -15.82
N TYR A 73 13.91 13.05 -15.53
CA TYR A 73 14.50 13.15 -14.19
C TYR A 73 14.79 14.59 -13.78
N ALA A 74 15.20 15.44 -14.71
CA ALA A 74 15.36 16.86 -14.46
C ALA A 74 14.03 17.53 -14.05
N ILE A 75 12.95 17.27 -14.80
CA ILE A 75 11.60 17.77 -14.46
C ILE A 75 11.18 17.29 -13.06
N TYR A 76 11.39 16.01 -12.77
CA TYR A 76 11.03 15.42 -11.50
C TYR A 76 11.80 16.00 -10.32
N GLY A 77 13.12 16.20 -10.49
CA GLY A 77 13.96 16.85 -9.49
C GLY A 77 13.44 18.25 -9.16
N LEU A 78 13.15 19.05 -10.18
CA LEU A 78 12.62 20.42 -9.99
C LEU A 78 11.23 20.43 -9.34
N GLU A 79 10.36 19.47 -9.66
CA GLU A 79 9.05 19.29 -9.00
C GLU A 79 9.20 18.99 -7.51
N ARG A 80 10.08 18.04 -7.16
CA ARG A 80 10.32 17.65 -5.77
C ARG A 80 10.95 18.76 -4.94
N LEU A 81 11.78 19.59 -5.56
CA LEU A 81 12.26 20.82 -4.95
C LEU A 81 11.18 21.91 -4.87
N ASN A 82 10.05 21.72 -5.55
CA ASN A 82 9.00 22.72 -5.75
C ASN A 82 9.57 24.05 -6.25
N HIS A 83 10.58 23.98 -7.13
CA HIS A 83 11.33 25.14 -7.60
C HIS A 83 10.52 25.93 -8.63
N ARG A 84 9.71 26.88 -8.17
CA ARG A 84 8.77 27.61 -9.03
C ARG A 84 9.44 28.48 -10.09
N GLU A 85 10.66 28.94 -9.87
CA GLU A 85 11.38 29.76 -10.85
C GLU A 85 11.72 28.98 -12.12
N SER A 86 11.84 27.64 -12.07
CA SER A 86 12.07 26.81 -13.26
C SER A 86 10.80 26.46 -14.06
N THR A 87 9.67 27.10 -13.73
CA THR A 87 8.40 26.91 -14.42
C THR A 87 8.51 27.15 -15.92
N PRO A 88 9.14 28.25 -16.41
CA PRO A 88 9.27 28.50 -17.84
C PRO A 88 9.97 27.34 -18.57
N GLU A 89 11.02 26.79 -17.98
CA GLU A 89 11.81 25.70 -18.54
C GLU A 89 11.03 24.38 -18.54
N ILE A 90 10.37 24.03 -17.44
CA ILE A 90 9.48 22.85 -17.38
C ILE A 90 8.32 23.02 -18.40
N ALA A 91 7.80 24.23 -18.59
CA ALA A 91 6.75 24.50 -19.56
C ALA A 91 7.21 24.31 -21.02
N THR A 92 8.51 24.47 -21.32
CA THR A 92 9.03 24.12 -22.66
C THR A 92 8.93 22.63 -22.95
N CYS A 93 9.11 21.78 -21.92
CA CYS A 93 9.00 20.33 -22.02
C CYS A 93 7.57 19.84 -22.30
N LEU A 94 6.56 20.70 -22.21
CA LEU A 94 5.19 20.38 -22.69
C LEU A 94 5.12 20.23 -24.22
N ARG A 95 6.17 20.61 -24.96
CA ARG A 95 6.25 20.46 -26.43
C ARG A 95 7.32 19.46 -26.85
N ASP A 96 7.81 18.66 -25.91
CA ASP A 96 8.87 17.69 -26.16
C ASP A 96 8.45 16.64 -27.20
N PRO A 97 9.35 16.18 -28.09
CA PRO A 97 9.03 15.09 -29.02
C PRO A 97 8.62 13.80 -28.30
N ASP A 98 9.17 13.51 -27.11
CA ASP A 98 8.84 12.31 -26.34
C ASP A 98 7.56 12.52 -25.51
N PRO A 99 6.49 11.71 -25.72
CA PRO A 99 5.25 11.81 -24.95
C PRO A 99 5.46 11.64 -23.43
N TRP A 100 6.43 10.85 -22.99
CA TRP A 100 6.72 10.67 -21.57
C TRP A 100 7.28 11.94 -20.93
N VAL A 101 8.07 12.72 -21.66
CA VAL A 101 8.56 14.02 -21.18
C VAL A 101 7.39 15.00 -21.05
N ARG A 102 6.49 15.06 -22.06
CA ARG A 102 5.30 15.92 -22.02
C ARG A 102 4.38 15.58 -20.84
N ARG A 103 4.13 14.28 -20.60
CA ARG A 103 3.38 13.78 -19.44
C ARG A 103 4.02 14.22 -18.13
N THR A 104 5.32 13.99 -17.98
CA THR A 104 6.07 14.34 -16.77
C THR A 104 6.01 15.85 -16.49
N ALA A 105 6.17 16.69 -17.51
CA ALA A 105 6.05 18.14 -17.39
C ALA A 105 4.64 18.57 -16.94
N ALA A 106 3.58 18.02 -17.53
CA ALA A 106 2.21 18.33 -17.17
C ALA A 106 1.92 17.97 -15.70
N VAL A 107 2.26 16.74 -15.30
CA VAL A 107 2.09 16.26 -13.92
C VAL A 107 2.88 17.13 -12.94
N ALA A 108 4.13 17.47 -13.27
CA ALA A 108 4.99 18.27 -12.41
C ALA A 108 4.39 19.66 -12.13
N LEU A 109 3.99 20.37 -13.19
CA LEU A 109 3.37 21.69 -13.08
C LEU A 109 2.07 21.63 -12.24
N GLY A 110 1.28 20.58 -12.44
CA GLY A 110 0.08 20.31 -11.64
C GLY A 110 0.38 20.07 -10.16
N LYS A 111 1.40 19.27 -9.83
CA LYS A 111 1.84 18.99 -8.45
C LYS A 111 2.41 20.22 -7.75
N MET A 112 3.19 21.04 -8.46
CA MET A 112 3.76 22.28 -7.94
C MET A 112 2.71 23.40 -7.73
N GLY A 113 1.51 23.24 -8.31
CA GLY A 113 0.41 24.19 -8.18
C GLY A 113 0.62 25.49 -8.94
N VAL A 114 1.41 25.47 -10.02
CA VAL A 114 1.77 26.66 -10.81
C VAL A 114 0.62 27.03 -11.76
N LYS A 115 -0.34 27.83 -11.28
CA LYS A 115 -1.59 28.15 -11.99
C LYS A 115 -1.36 28.84 -13.33
N GLU A 116 -0.29 29.62 -13.44
CA GLU A 116 0.12 30.36 -14.63
C GLU A 116 0.44 29.42 -15.80
N SER A 117 0.80 28.15 -15.52
CA SER A 117 1.06 27.13 -16.53
C SER A 117 -0.21 26.55 -17.16
N ALA A 118 -1.39 26.83 -16.61
CA ALA A 118 -2.64 26.20 -17.05
C ALA A 118 -2.94 26.39 -18.54
N PRO A 119 -2.72 27.58 -19.18
CA PRO A 119 -2.89 27.71 -20.63
C PRO A 119 -1.92 26.85 -21.45
N ALA A 120 -0.71 26.60 -20.94
CA ALA A 120 0.27 25.74 -21.60
C ALA A 120 -0.13 24.27 -21.49
N VAL A 121 -0.51 23.82 -20.29
CA VAL A 121 -1.01 22.45 -20.07
C VAL A 121 -2.31 22.19 -20.84
N ALA A 122 -3.20 23.18 -20.98
CA ALA A 122 -4.44 23.06 -21.74
C ALA A 122 -4.24 22.71 -23.23
N ARG A 123 -3.09 23.06 -23.82
CA ARG A 123 -2.78 22.66 -25.21
C ARG A 123 -2.63 21.14 -25.35
N LEU A 124 -2.16 20.47 -24.30
CA LEU A 124 -1.99 19.01 -24.27
C LEU A 124 -3.31 18.23 -24.27
N LEU A 125 -4.45 18.90 -24.04
CA LEU A 125 -5.77 18.27 -24.21
C LEU A 125 -6.04 17.82 -25.66
N ARG A 126 -5.23 18.30 -26.62
CA ARG A 126 -5.28 17.93 -28.04
C ARG A 126 -4.02 17.20 -28.50
N ASP A 127 -3.20 16.71 -27.56
CA ASP A 127 -2.01 15.93 -27.88
C ASP A 127 -2.37 14.68 -28.69
N ALA A 128 -1.46 14.15 -29.50
CA ALA A 128 -1.68 12.94 -30.27
C ALA A 128 -1.81 11.69 -29.36
N ASP A 129 -1.08 11.66 -28.26
CA ASP A 129 -1.04 10.54 -27.33
C ASP A 129 -2.19 10.63 -26.28
N PRO A 130 -3.05 9.61 -26.15
CA PRO A 130 -4.16 9.61 -25.18
C PRO A 130 -3.72 9.71 -23.72
N TYR A 131 -2.55 9.21 -23.35
CA TYR A 131 -2.04 9.30 -21.99
C TYR A 131 -1.46 10.69 -21.68
N VAL A 132 -0.94 11.41 -22.69
CA VAL A 132 -0.63 12.84 -22.53
C VAL A 132 -1.91 13.65 -22.29
N ARG A 133 -2.98 13.36 -23.04
CA ARG A 133 -4.30 13.98 -22.81
C ARG A 133 -4.82 13.69 -21.41
N TYR A 134 -4.70 12.45 -20.93
CA TYR A 134 -5.05 12.05 -19.57
C TYR A 134 -4.30 12.88 -18.52
N ASP A 135 -2.97 12.91 -18.57
CA ASP A 135 -2.16 13.62 -17.58
C ASP A 135 -2.38 15.14 -17.62
N ALA A 136 -2.69 15.69 -18.79
CA ALA A 136 -3.09 17.09 -18.93
C ALA A 136 -4.43 17.38 -18.22
N VAL A 137 -5.43 16.50 -18.33
CA VAL A 137 -6.68 16.62 -17.57
C VAL A 137 -6.38 16.60 -16.06
N ILE A 138 -5.63 15.61 -15.58
CA ILE A 138 -5.29 15.48 -14.16
C ILE A 138 -4.56 16.73 -13.66
N ALA A 139 -3.57 17.20 -14.40
CA ALA A 139 -2.80 18.39 -14.05
C ALA A 139 -3.68 19.65 -13.98
N LEU A 140 -4.56 19.88 -14.96
CA LEU A 140 -5.45 21.06 -14.99
C LEU A 140 -6.46 21.06 -13.84
N VAL A 141 -7.03 19.88 -13.52
CA VAL A 141 -7.93 19.72 -12.38
C VAL A 141 -7.19 20.00 -11.07
N ARG A 142 -5.94 19.53 -10.93
CA ARG A 142 -5.07 19.82 -9.77
C ARG A 142 -4.72 21.30 -9.63
N LEU A 143 -4.40 21.97 -10.73
CA LEU A 143 -4.14 23.42 -10.74
C LEU A 143 -5.36 24.23 -10.29
N GLY A 144 -6.56 23.71 -10.53
CA GLY A 144 -7.80 24.30 -10.04
C GLY A 144 -8.11 25.67 -10.66
N VAL A 145 -7.65 25.92 -11.90
CA VAL A 145 -7.83 27.21 -12.60
C VAL A 145 -9.21 27.23 -13.28
N PRO A 146 -10.18 28.03 -12.83
CA PRO A 146 -11.57 27.94 -13.31
C PRO A 146 -11.73 28.16 -14.82
N SER A 147 -10.87 28.98 -15.44
CA SER A 147 -10.94 29.27 -16.87
C SER A 147 -10.61 28.06 -17.77
N THR A 148 -9.94 27.02 -17.26
CA THR A 148 -9.65 25.80 -18.03
C THR A 148 -10.75 24.74 -17.92
N GLN A 149 -11.68 24.90 -16.97
CA GLN A 149 -12.75 23.94 -16.69
C GLN A 149 -13.54 23.55 -17.94
N ARG A 150 -13.97 24.54 -18.76
CA ARG A 150 -14.71 24.27 -20.01
C ARG A 150 -13.89 23.46 -21.01
N GLN A 151 -12.59 23.72 -21.11
CA GLN A 151 -11.70 23.01 -22.04
C GLN A 151 -11.48 21.57 -21.58
N VAL A 152 -11.21 21.37 -20.30
CA VAL A 152 -11.08 20.03 -19.69
C VAL A 152 -12.36 19.23 -19.89
N PHE A 153 -13.50 19.82 -19.57
CA PHE A 153 -14.79 19.16 -19.70
C PHE A 153 -15.14 18.84 -21.17
N SER A 154 -14.79 19.72 -22.12
CA SER A 154 -14.92 19.44 -23.54
C SER A 154 -14.01 18.28 -23.98
N ALA A 155 -12.78 18.21 -23.46
CA ALA A 155 -11.84 17.14 -23.80
C ALA A 155 -12.36 15.78 -23.32
N LEU A 156 -12.91 15.70 -22.10
CA LEU A 156 -13.49 14.48 -21.53
C LEU A 156 -14.67 13.91 -22.32
N LYS A 157 -15.32 14.71 -23.18
CA LYS A 157 -16.39 14.25 -24.09
C LYS A 157 -15.87 13.59 -25.37
N GLY A 158 -14.56 13.67 -25.64
CA GLY A 158 -13.94 13.11 -26.83
C GLY A 158 -13.88 11.58 -26.82
N THR A 159 -13.72 10.98 -28.00
CA THR A 159 -13.64 9.52 -28.18
C THR A 159 -12.37 8.91 -27.58
N TRP A 160 -11.32 9.71 -27.39
CA TRP A 160 -10.02 9.26 -26.89
C TRP A 160 -10.07 8.61 -25.51
N VAL A 161 -11.07 8.94 -24.69
CA VAL A 161 -11.25 8.29 -23.38
C VAL A 161 -11.39 6.78 -23.57
N GLY A 162 -12.04 6.33 -24.64
CA GLY A 162 -12.19 4.91 -24.96
C GLY A 162 -10.89 4.20 -25.39
N GLU A 163 -9.85 4.95 -25.76
CA GLU A 163 -8.52 4.41 -26.11
C GLU A 163 -7.69 4.04 -24.87
N LEU A 164 -8.06 4.57 -23.71
CA LEU A 164 -7.40 4.28 -22.43
C LEU A 164 -7.83 2.91 -21.88
N THR A 165 -7.02 2.33 -20.99
CA THR A 165 -7.46 1.16 -20.22
C THR A 165 -8.56 1.52 -19.23
N GLN A 166 -9.34 0.51 -18.79
CA GLN A 166 -10.53 0.73 -17.95
C GLN A 166 -10.22 1.49 -16.65
N GLY A 167 -9.04 1.29 -16.02
CA GLY A 167 -8.66 2.00 -14.81
C GLY A 167 -8.42 3.49 -15.03
N PHE A 168 -7.80 3.86 -16.15
CA PHE A 168 -7.65 5.28 -16.50
C PHE A 168 -8.98 5.94 -16.85
N GLN A 169 -9.86 5.22 -17.54
CA GLN A 169 -11.22 5.70 -17.81
C GLN A 169 -11.97 5.97 -16.51
N GLU A 170 -11.90 5.04 -15.55
CA GLU A 170 -12.48 5.22 -14.22
C GLU A 170 -11.94 6.47 -13.52
N ASN A 171 -10.62 6.66 -13.50
CA ASN A 171 -10.00 7.83 -12.87
C ASN A 171 -10.52 9.14 -13.49
N LEU A 172 -10.71 9.19 -14.81
CA LEU A 172 -11.29 10.36 -15.48
C LEU A 172 -12.75 10.61 -15.09
N VAL A 173 -13.52 9.57 -14.76
CA VAL A 173 -14.86 9.71 -14.20
C VAL A 173 -14.79 10.21 -12.76
N GLN A 174 -13.88 9.68 -11.93
CA GLN A 174 -13.71 10.10 -10.54
C GLN A 174 -13.33 11.58 -10.41
N VAL A 175 -12.50 12.13 -11.31
CA VAL A 175 -12.14 13.56 -11.23
C VAL A 175 -13.33 14.49 -11.44
N LEU A 176 -14.41 14.04 -12.10
CA LEU A 176 -15.64 14.82 -12.26
C LEU A 176 -16.37 15.08 -10.94
N ALA A 177 -16.10 14.29 -9.90
CA ALA A 177 -16.64 14.52 -8.56
C ALA A 177 -15.96 15.69 -7.84
N LEU A 178 -14.77 16.12 -8.30
CA LEU A 178 -13.98 17.12 -7.59
C LEU A 178 -14.59 18.54 -7.72
N PRO A 179 -14.34 19.44 -6.75
CA PRO A 179 -14.86 20.81 -6.75
C PRO A 179 -14.41 21.69 -7.93
N PHE A 180 -13.50 21.20 -8.77
CA PHE A 180 -13.04 21.88 -9.97
C PHE A 180 -14.13 22.01 -11.03
N PHE A 181 -15.09 21.09 -11.10
CA PHE A 181 -16.13 21.08 -12.14
C PHE A 181 -17.45 21.64 -11.65
N ASP A 182 -18.16 22.35 -12.55
CA ASP A 182 -19.51 22.82 -12.33
C ASP A 182 -20.51 21.68 -12.52
N ASP A 183 -21.40 21.57 -11.55
CA ASP A 183 -22.36 20.48 -11.40
C ASP A 183 -23.39 20.47 -12.54
N ALA A 184 -23.73 21.65 -13.08
CA ALA A 184 -24.71 21.78 -14.16
C ALA A 184 -24.29 21.03 -15.45
N GLY A 185 -22.98 21.00 -15.73
CA GLY A 185 -22.43 20.25 -16.86
C GLY A 185 -22.17 18.79 -16.54
N VAL A 186 -21.60 18.52 -15.35
CA VAL A 186 -21.16 17.18 -14.96
C VAL A 186 -22.32 16.21 -14.80
N ARG A 187 -23.39 16.61 -14.11
CA ARG A 187 -24.49 15.70 -13.80
C ARG A 187 -25.15 15.09 -15.07
N PRO A 188 -25.53 15.86 -16.09
CA PRO A 188 -26.04 15.30 -17.35
C PRO A 188 -25.03 14.39 -18.07
N PHE A 189 -23.74 14.70 -17.98
CA PHE A 189 -22.70 13.88 -18.60
C PHE A 189 -22.55 12.52 -17.91
N LEU A 190 -22.56 12.48 -16.57
CA LEU A 190 -22.55 11.23 -15.82
C LEU A 190 -23.81 10.39 -16.10
N ALA A 191 -24.98 11.03 -16.20
CA ALA A 191 -26.22 10.34 -16.57
C ALA A 191 -26.13 9.71 -17.98
N LYS A 192 -25.48 10.40 -18.92
CA LYS A 192 -25.20 9.85 -20.25
C LYS A 192 -24.25 8.65 -20.20
N LEU A 193 -23.22 8.68 -19.35
CA LEU A 193 -22.31 7.53 -19.16
C LEU A 193 -23.06 6.30 -18.61
N VAL A 194 -23.94 6.51 -17.64
CA VAL A 194 -24.85 5.47 -17.11
C VAL A 194 -25.70 4.86 -18.24
N GLU A 195 -26.28 5.70 -19.10
CA GLU A 195 -27.09 5.22 -20.23
C GLU A 195 -26.26 4.51 -21.31
N GLN A 196 -25.02 4.95 -21.55
CA GLN A 196 -24.09 4.25 -22.43
C GLN A 196 -23.71 2.87 -21.88
N HIS A 197 -23.54 2.75 -20.56
CA HIS A 197 -23.30 1.47 -19.92
C HIS A 197 -24.47 0.50 -20.12
N ARG A 198 -25.72 0.95 -19.91
CA ARG A 198 -26.91 0.12 -20.17
C ARG A 198 -26.97 -0.41 -21.60
N LYS A 199 -26.49 0.39 -22.56
CA LYS A 199 -26.40 0.02 -23.98
C LYS A 199 -25.19 -0.86 -24.32
N GLY A 200 -24.41 -1.30 -23.33
CA GLY A 200 -23.21 -2.10 -23.53
C GLY A 200 -22.05 -1.33 -24.16
N LYS A 201 -22.07 0.01 -24.15
CA LYS A 201 -21.09 0.87 -24.82
C LYS A 201 -19.96 1.36 -23.90
N SER A 202 -20.00 1.04 -22.61
CA SER A 202 -18.94 1.35 -21.65
C SER A 202 -18.76 0.22 -20.64
N SER A 203 -17.56 0.11 -20.08
CA SER A 203 -17.23 -0.92 -19.10
C SER A 203 -18.10 -0.82 -17.83
N ALA A 204 -18.28 -1.95 -17.14
CA ALA A 204 -19.00 -1.98 -15.86
C ALA A 204 -18.37 -1.06 -14.81
N LEU A 205 -17.04 -0.93 -14.82
CA LEU A 205 -16.31 -0.04 -13.92
C LEU A 205 -16.69 1.43 -14.17
N VAL A 206 -16.66 1.89 -15.43
CA VAL A 206 -17.02 3.27 -15.81
C VAL A 206 -18.48 3.58 -15.49
N GLY A 207 -19.39 2.67 -15.86
CA GLY A 207 -20.84 2.85 -15.61
C GLY A 207 -21.17 2.93 -14.12
N ARG A 208 -20.57 2.03 -13.32
CA ARG A 208 -20.73 2.00 -11.86
C ARG A 208 -20.17 3.24 -11.21
N THR A 209 -18.94 3.65 -11.54
CA THR A 209 -18.32 4.85 -10.97
C THR A 209 -19.14 6.11 -11.29
N ALA A 210 -19.70 6.22 -12.50
CA ALA A 210 -20.61 7.31 -12.83
C ALA A 210 -21.89 7.28 -11.98
N ALA A 211 -22.50 6.10 -11.79
CA ALA A 211 -23.67 5.92 -10.94
C ALA A 211 -23.40 6.24 -9.46
N VAL A 212 -22.23 5.86 -8.94
CA VAL A 212 -21.77 6.15 -7.58
C VAL A 212 -21.66 7.66 -7.37
N ILE A 213 -21.01 8.39 -8.29
CA ILE A 213 -20.89 9.86 -8.19
C ILE A 213 -22.27 10.53 -8.29
N LEU A 214 -23.15 10.04 -9.17
CA LEU A 214 -24.53 10.52 -9.29
C LEU A 214 -25.29 10.40 -7.96
N ALA A 215 -25.20 9.24 -7.31
CA ALA A 215 -25.82 8.99 -6.03
C ALA A 215 -25.24 9.87 -4.93
N GLU A 216 -23.92 9.88 -4.75
CA GLU A 216 -23.29 10.49 -3.59
C GLU A 216 -23.28 12.00 -3.63
N LYS A 217 -22.92 12.57 -4.78
CA LYS A 217 -22.78 14.02 -4.92
C LYS A 217 -24.13 14.68 -5.18
N TYR A 218 -24.97 14.06 -6.02
CA TYR A 218 -26.19 14.68 -6.53
C TYR A 218 -27.48 14.08 -5.98
N LYS A 219 -27.42 13.01 -5.17
CA LYS A 219 -28.59 12.21 -4.76
C LYS A 219 -29.46 11.79 -5.97
N ASP A 220 -28.81 11.53 -7.10
CA ASP A 220 -29.46 11.20 -8.36
C ASP A 220 -29.58 9.69 -8.53
N ALA A 221 -30.81 9.18 -8.54
CA ALA A 221 -31.12 7.75 -8.65
C ALA A 221 -31.06 7.22 -10.09
N SER A 222 -30.62 8.00 -11.07
CA SER A 222 -30.60 7.60 -12.48
C SER A 222 -29.74 6.38 -12.79
N GLY A 223 -28.83 5.98 -11.90
CA GLY A 223 -28.01 4.77 -12.00
C GLY A 223 -28.30 3.71 -10.94
N GLU A 224 -29.45 3.79 -10.25
CA GLU A 224 -29.82 2.92 -9.13
C GLU A 224 -29.77 1.42 -9.48
N ASP A 225 -30.23 1.03 -10.67
CA ASP A 225 -30.17 -0.35 -11.18
C ASP A 225 -28.74 -0.89 -11.31
N ILE A 226 -27.81 -0.05 -11.79
CA ILE A 226 -26.39 -0.40 -11.91
C ILE A 226 -25.77 -0.56 -10.52
N LEU A 227 -26.14 0.30 -9.58
CA LEU A 227 -25.66 0.20 -8.20
C LEU A 227 -26.16 -1.09 -7.53
N ILE A 228 -27.44 -1.43 -7.69
CA ILE A 228 -28.02 -2.68 -7.18
C ILE A 228 -27.29 -3.89 -7.79
N ALA A 229 -27.06 -3.90 -9.12
CA ALA A 229 -26.31 -4.96 -9.76
C ALA A 229 -24.85 -5.05 -9.25
N GLY A 230 -24.25 -3.92 -8.88
CA GLY A 230 -22.91 -3.84 -8.31
C GLY A 230 -22.79 -4.42 -6.89
N LEU A 231 -23.89 -4.67 -6.18
CA LEU A 231 -23.89 -5.37 -4.89
C LEU A 231 -23.45 -6.84 -5.01
N SER A 232 -23.49 -7.41 -6.21
CA SER A 232 -23.05 -8.78 -6.51
C SER A 232 -21.69 -8.84 -7.23
N ALA A 233 -20.98 -7.71 -7.32
CA ALA A 233 -19.65 -7.64 -7.92
C ALA A 233 -18.54 -7.97 -6.90
N ASP A 234 -17.29 -7.57 -7.19
CA ASP A 234 -16.18 -7.72 -6.25
C ASP A 234 -16.39 -6.89 -4.96
N ASP A 235 -15.69 -7.25 -3.88
CA ASP A 235 -15.92 -6.68 -2.54
C ASP A 235 -15.85 -5.14 -2.52
N TYR A 236 -14.92 -4.55 -3.28
CA TYR A 236 -14.78 -3.10 -3.35
C TYR A 236 -16.01 -2.44 -3.99
N ALA A 237 -16.48 -3.02 -5.09
CA ALA A 237 -17.67 -2.56 -5.78
C ALA A 237 -18.92 -2.63 -4.90
N GLN A 238 -19.06 -3.73 -4.16
CA GLN A 238 -20.18 -3.96 -3.27
C GLN A 238 -20.28 -2.87 -2.20
N GLN A 239 -19.14 -2.48 -1.61
CA GLN A 239 -19.06 -1.46 -0.57
C GLN A 239 -19.44 -0.06 -1.08
N ASP A 240 -18.93 0.35 -2.25
CA ASP A 240 -19.29 1.65 -2.83
C ASP A 240 -20.75 1.70 -3.28
N CYS A 241 -21.25 0.61 -3.86
CA CYS A 241 -22.66 0.50 -4.23
C CYS A 241 -23.57 0.55 -3.00
N ALA A 242 -23.25 -0.18 -1.93
CA ALA A 242 -24.06 -0.17 -0.71
C ALA A 242 -24.17 1.23 -0.12
N ARG A 243 -23.04 1.93 0.02
CA ARG A 243 -23.00 3.31 0.51
C ARG A 243 -23.79 4.27 -0.38
N ALA A 244 -23.62 4.20 -1.70
CA ALA A 244 -24.35 5.01 -2.67
C ALA A 244 -25.87 4.77 -2.59
N LEU A 245 -26.30 3.52 -2.46
CA LEU A 245 -27.72 3.14 -2.30
C LEU A 245 -28.30 3.59 -0.96
N GLY A 246 -27.48 3.57 0.10
CA GLY A 246 -27.77 4.18 1.40
C GLY A 246 -28.12 5.66 1.27
N ILE A 247 -27.25 6.43 0.63
CA ILE A 247 -27.43 7.88 0.38
C ILE A 247 -28.69 8.15 -0.45
N LEU A 248 -28.96 7.31 -1.45
CA LEU A 248 -30.19 7.39 -2.27
C LEU A 248 -31.46 6.98 -1.53
N LYS A 249 -31.34 6.36 -0.34
CA LYS A 249 -32.45 5.73 0.37
C LYS A 249 -33.23 4.73 -0.49
N SER A 250 -32.49 3.94 -1.28
CA SER A 250 -33.07 2.99 -2.24
C SER A 250 -33.80 1.84 -1.55
N LYS A 251 -35.13 1.90 -1.49
CA LYS A 251 -35.96 0.78 -1.00
C LYS A 251 -35.84 -0.46 -1.88
N LYS A 252 -35.52 -0.30 -3.16
CA LYS A 252 -35.32 -1.41 -4.11
C LYS A 252 -34.06 -2.22 -3.81
N ALA A 253 -33.06 -1.59 -3.19
CA ALA A 253 -31.81 -2.24 -2.82
C ALA A 253 -31.92 -3.09 -1.55
N VAL A 254 -32.94 -2.87 -0.71
CA VAL A 254 -33.07 -3.54 0.59
C VAL A 254 -32.94 -5.07 0.49
N PRO A 255 -33.62 -5.78 -0.44
CA PRO A 255 -33.48 -7.23 -0.53
C PRO A 255 -32.05 -7.70 -0.82
N GLU A 256 -31.32 -6.99 -1.68
CA GLU A 256 -29.92 -7.34 -1.99
C GLU A 256 -28.99 -6.98 -0.83
N LEU A 257 -29.17 -5.83 -0.18
CA LEU A 257 -28.40 -5.44 1.01
C LEU A 257 -28.58 -6.41 2.18
N VAL A 258 -29.80 -6.94 2.36
CA VAL A 258 -30.09 -7.95 3.39
C VAL A 258 -29.29 -9.23 3.12
N LYS A 259 -29.11 -9.66 1.86
CA LYS A 259 -28.26 -10.82 1.54
C LYS A 259 -26.81 -10.59 1.96
N ILE A 260 -26.31 -9.35 1.85
CA ILE A 260 -24.93 -9.00 2.24
C ILE A 260 -24.72 -9.13 3.75
N LEU A 261 -25.76 -9.01 4.58
CA LEU A 261 -25.63 -9.24 6.02
C LEU A 261 -25.16 -10.66 6.37
N SER A 262 -25.32 -11.60 5.44
CA SER A 262 -24.80 -12.98 5.54
C SER A 262 -23.45 -13.19 4.86
N SER A 263 -22.79 -12.12 4.38
CA SER A 263 -21.45 -12.21 3.79
C SER A 263 -20.42 -12.67 4.82
N GLU A 264 -19.49 -13.53 4.39
CA GLU A 264 -18.32 -13.95 5.19
C GLU A 264 -17.43 -12.75 5.55
N TRP A 265 -17.46 -11.69 4.74
CA TRP A 265 -16.68 -10.48 4.95
C TRP A 265 -17.39 -9.49 5.89
N THR A 266 -16.85 -9.33 7.10
CA THR A 266 -17.37 -8.40 8.13
C THR A 266 -17.53 -6.95 7.64
N ASN A 267 -16.63 -6.48 6.77
CA ASN A 267 -16.75 -5.12 6.22
C ASN A 267 -17.96 -4.98 5.29
N ASN A 268 -18.23 -5.96 4.44
CA ASN A 268 -19.39 -5.93 3.55
C ASN A 268 -20.68 -5.90 4.38
N ARG A 269 -20.75 -6.72 5.44
CA ARG A 269 -21.85 -6.68 6.43
C ARG A 269 -22.01 -5.29 7.06
N ARG A 270 -20.92 -4.65 7.47
CA ARG A 270 -20.96 -3.28 8.04
C ARG A 270 -21.53 -2.26 7.07
N TYR A 271 -21.04 -2.22 5.82
CA TYR A 271 -21.55 -1.29 4.81
C TYR A 271 -23.02 -1.54 4.47
N ALA A 272 -23.46 -2.80 4.49
CA ALA A 272 -24.87 -3.14 4.36
C ALA A 272 -25.70 -2.64 5.55
N ILE A 273 -25.22 -2.81 6.79
CA ILE A 273 -25.86 -2.26 8.00
C ILE A 273 -26.00 -0.74 7.90
N GLU A 274 -24.93 -0.03 7.55
CA GLU A 274 -24.94 1.42 7.40
C GLU A 274 -25.93 1.86 6.31
N ALA A 275 -25.90 1.21 5.15
CA ALA A 275 -26.80 1.50 4.05
C ALA A 275 -28.27 1.25 4.44
N LEU A 276 -28.58 0.12 5.08
CA LEU A 276 -29.93 -0.20 5.57
C LEU A 276 -30.41 0.82 6.61
N GLY A 277 -29.51 1.30 7.47
CA GLY A 277 -29.79 2.38 8.43
C GLY A 277 -30.19 3.69 7.76
N GLU A 278 -29.46 4.08 6.72
CA GLU A 278 -29.74 5.31 5.96
C GLU A 278 -31.04 5.19 5.11
N ILE A 279 -31.31 4.00 4.55
CA ILE A 279 -32.53 3.73 3.76
C ILE A 279 -33.77 3.70 4.67
N GLY A 280 -33.69 2.97 5.78
CA GLY A 280 -34.80 2.73 6.70
C GLY A 280 -35.97 1.94 6.11
N GLY A 281 -37.07 1.92 6.84
CA GLY A 281 -38.30 1.18 6.50
C GLY A 281 -38.39 -0.14 7.24
N LEU A 282 -39.61 -0.71 7.30
CA LEU A 282 -39.89 -1.90 8.12
C LEU A 282 -38.97 -3.07 7.78
N SER A 283 -38.76 -3.38 6.50
CA SER A 283 -37.88 -4.48 6.09
C SER A 283 -36.41 -4.27 6.47
N ALA A 284 -35.91 -3.03 6.41
CA ALA A 284 -34.54 -2.72 6.81
C ALA A 284 -34.40 -2.78 8.34
N ALA A 285 -35.37 -2.24 9.08
CA ALA A 285 -35.42 -2.32 10.53
C ALA A 285 -35.45 -3.78 11.00
N THR A 286 -36.31 -4.63 10.43
CA THR A 286 -36.35 -6.06 10.77
C THR A 286 -35.01 -6.76 10.53
N ALA A 287 -34.32 -6.44 9.43
CA ALA A 287 -33.01 -7.00 9.14
C ALA A 287 -31.89 -6.46 10.07
N LEU A 288 -31.99 -5.21 10.50
CA LEU A 288 -31.04 -4.63 11.46
C LEU A 288 -31.27 -5.15 12.88
N GLU A 289 -32.52 -5.39 13.29
CA GLU A 289 -32.83 -5.95 14.61
C GLU A 289 -32.23 -7.35 14.78
N SER A 290 -32.17 -8.17 13.71
CA SER A 290 -31.44 -9.45 13.78
C SER A 290 -29.93 -9.26 13.96
N MET A 291 -29.35 -8.16 13.46
CA MET A 291 -27.94 -7.82 13.64
C MET A 291 -27.62 -7.25 15.02
N VAL A 292 -28.59 -6.68 15.75
CA VAL A 292 -28.42 -6.24 17.15
C VAL A 292 -28.09 -7.41 18.08
N ALA A 293 -28.48 -8.63 17.70
CA ALA A 293 -28.19 -9.85 18.44
C ALA A 293 -27.03 -10.67 17.85
N CYS A 294 -26.33 -10.18 16.82
CA CYS A 294 -25.26 -10.97 16.21
C CYS A 294 -24.07 -11.14 17.18
N GLN A 295 -23.27 -12.19 16.96
CA GLN A 295 -22.07 -12.42 17.77
C GLN A 295 -21.12 -11.21 17.77
N ASP A 296 -21.11 -10.44 16.67
CA ASP A 296 -20.19 -9.33 16.51
C ASP A 296 -20.62 -8.02 17.15
N TYR A 297 -19.93 -7.61 18.22
CA TYR A 297 -20.22 -6.36 18.93
C TYR A 297 -20.12 -5.11 18.05
N ARG A 298 -19.18 -5.02 17.11
CA ARG A 298 -19.07 -3.87 16.20
C ARG A 298 -20.29 -3.81 15.31
N LEU A 299 -20.71 -4.95 14.76
CA LEU A 299 -21.91 -5.06 13.96
C LEU A 299 -23.18 -4.83 14.81
N ARG A 300 -23.26 -5.33 16.05
CA ARG A 300 -24.35 -5.03 17.00
C ARG A 300 -24.45 -3.53 17.25
N LYS A 301 -23.31 -2.89 17.55
CA LYS A 301 -23.23 -1.46 17.79
C LYS A 301 -23.60 -0.66 16.56
N ALA A 302 -23.08 -1.02 15.39
CA ALA A 302 -23.42 -0.38 14.13
C ALA A 302 -24.91 -0.53 13.81
N ALA A 303 -25.49 -1.72 14.00
CA ALA A 303 -26.90 -1.99 13.80
C ALA A 303 -27.77 -1.21 14.80
N ALA A 304 -27.41 -1.18 16.08
CA ALA A 304 -28.07 -0.40 17.11
C ALA A 304 -28.03 1.11 16.80
N GLN A 305 -26.89 1.63 16.36
CA GLN A 305 -26.74 3.03 15.95
C GLN A 305 -27.52 3.35 14.66
N ALA A 306 -27.60 2.41 13.72
CA ALA A 306 -28.39 2.54 12.50
C ALA A 306 -29.89 2.56 12.83
N LEU A 307 -30.33 1.69 13.73
CA LEU A 307 -31.71 1.63 14.21
C LEU A 307 -32.09 2.83 15.09
N GLU A 308 -31.20 3.31 15.96
CA GLU A 308 -31.41 4.51 16.76
C GLU A 308 -31.59 5.74 15.86
N ARG A 309 -30.82 5.83 14.76
CA ARG A 309 -31.04 6.86 13.73
C ARG A 309 -32.41 6.74 13.05
N PHE A 310 -33.01 5.55 13.02
CA PHE A 310 -34.27 5.28 12.34
C PHE A 310 -35.49 5.72 13.15
N ASP A 311 -35.54 5.41 14.45
CA ASP A 311 -36.72 5.64 15.30
C ASP A 311 -36.44 6.41 16.60
N GLY A 312 -35.20 6.84 16.83
CA GLY A 312 -34.77 7.55 18.04
C GLY A 312 -34.61 6.66 19.29
N ASN A 313 -34.89 5.36 19.18
CA ASN A 313 -34.81 4.45 20.31
C ASN A 313 -33.41 3.86 20.43
N LYS A 314 -32.79 4.07 21.59
CA LYS A 314 -31.52 3.42 21.89
C LYS A 314 -31.77 1.93 22.13
N ARG A 315 -31.10 1.07 21.36
CA ARG A 315 -31.12 -0.38 21.62
C ARG A 315 -30.13 -0.68 22.73
N GLU A 316 -30.57 -1.49 23.68
CA GLU A 316 -29.67 -2.12 24.60
C GLU A 316 -28.94 -3.24 23.86
N ILE A 317 -27.64 -3.03 23.63
CA ILE A 317 -26.77 -4.07 23.08
C ILE A 317 -26.08 -4.77 24.24
N ALA A 318 -25.88 -6.08 24.10
CA ALA A 318 -24.97 -6.80 24.99
C ALA A 318 -23.65 -6.03 25.06
N PRO A 319 -23.13 -5.77 26.28
CA PRO A 319 -21.96 -4.95 26.47
C PRO A 319 -20.82 -5.45 25.61
N GLU A 320 -19.88 -4.56 25.32
CA GLU A 320 -18.62 -4.96 24.71
C GLU A 320 -18.09 -6.14 25.51
N PRO A 321 -17.82 -7.29 24.86
CA PRO A 321 -17.27 -8.42 25.58
C PRO A 321 -16.03 -7.92 26.32
N ALA A 322 -15.96 -8.24 27.61
CA ALA A 322 -14.82 -7.87 28.43
C ALA A 322 -13.54 -8.27 27.69
N ALA A 323 -12.51 -7.42 27.73
CA ALA A 323 -11.17 -7.75 27.25
C ALA A 323 -10.87 -9.19 27.68
N ALA A 324 -10.56 -10.08 26.72
CA ALA A 324 -10.51 -11.50 26.98
C ALA A 324 -9.53 -11.68 28.09
N THR A 325 -10.02 -12.42 29.07
CA THR A 325 -9.21 -12.89 30.15
C THR A 325 -8.11 -13.69 29.51
N ILE A 326 -6.91 -13.12 29.56
CA ILE A 326 -5.70 -13.77 29.11
C ILE A 326 -5.62 -15.09 29.87
N PRO A 327 -5.64 -16.25 29.17
CA PRO A 327 -5.66 -17.53 29.85
C PRO A 327 -4.41 -17.66 30.72
N ALA A 328 -4.61 -17.98 31.99
CA ALA A 328 -3.52 -18.37 32.87
C ALA A 328 -2.96 -19.69 32.36
N LEU A 329 -1.71 -19.69 31.91
CA LEU A 329 -1.02 -20.92 31.53
C LEU A 329 -0.38 -21.54 32.78
N PRO A 330 -0.40 -22.88 32.92
CA PRO A 330 0.34 -23.55 33.97
C PRO A 330 1.84 -23.17 33.90
N PRO A 331 2.52 -22.88 35.03
CA PRO A 331 3.92 -22.47 35.04
C PRO A 331 4.86 -23.37 34.23
N GLU A 332 4.60 -24.68 34.24
CA GLU A 332 5.32 -25.74 33.51
C GLU A 332 5.16 -25.68 31.98
N GLU A 333 4.14 -24.98 31.48
CA GLU A 333 3.84 -24.79 30.06
C GLU A 333 4.45 -23.52 29.46
N VAL A 334 5.05 -22.67 30.29
CA VAL A 334 5.75 -21.44 29.89
C VAL A 334 7.23 -21.78 29.66
N LYS A 335 7.50 -22.54 28.59
CA LYS A 335 8.88 -22.77 28.13
C LYS A 335 9.33 -21.56 27.31
N VAL A 336 10.17 -20.73 27.90
CA VAL A 336 10.66 -19.49 27.29
C VAL A 336 12.18 -19.55 27.17
N PRO A 337 12.78 -19.13 26.04
CA PRO A 337 14.24 -19.11 25.92
C PRO A 337 14.87 -18.23 27.02
N GLY A 338 15.80 -18.81 27.79
CA GLY A 338 16.61 -18.07 28.77
C GLY A 338 15.93 -17.73 30.11
N ASP A 339 14.91 -18.48 30.55
CA ASP A 339 14.26 -18.37 31.88
C ASP A 339 13.71 -16.97 32.25
N ARG A 340 13.47 -16.10 31.25
CA ARG A 340 12.97 -14.73 31.43
C ARG A 340 11.63 -14.53 30.70
N ARG A 341 10.86 -13.52 31.13
CA ARG A 341 9.66 -13.08 30.40
C ARG A 341 10.03 -12.80 28.92
N PRO A 342 9.35 -13.41 27.93
CA PRO A 342 9.70 -13.24 26.51
C PRO A 342 9.56 -11.79 26.07
N VAL A 343 10.34 -11.28 25.13
CA VAL A 343 10.06 -9.98 24.51
C VAL A 343 8.77 -9.99 23.68
N GLN A 344 8.17 -8.82 23.44
CA GLN A 344 7.04 -8.68 22.52
C GLN A 344 7.54 -8.23 21.14
N PHE A 345 7.35 -9.06 20.12
CA PHE A 345 7.66 -8.67 18.73
C PHE A 345 6.44 -8.12 18.00
N ILE A 346 6.68 -7.11 17.15
CA ILE A 346 5.78 -6.59 16.13
C ILE A 346 6.42 -6.85 14.76
N VAL A 347 5.76 -7.62 13.91
CA VAL A 347 6.24 -7.98 12.56
C VAL A 347 5.27 -7.44 11.52
N LEU A 348 5.77 -6.64 10.57
CA LEU A 348 4.93 -5.94 9.60
C LEU A 348 5.37 -6.27 8.17
N GLY A 349 4.44 -6.76 7.36
CA GLY A 349 4.64 -7.08 5.94
C GLY A 349 3.84 -6.16 5.03
N VAL A 350 4.49 -5.58 4.02
CA VAL A 350 3.90 -4.65 3.05
C VAL A 350 3.94 -5.25 1.65
N ASP A 351 2.77 -5.29 1.03
CA ASP A 351 2.48 -5.89 -0.26
C ASP A 351 2.40 -4.85 -1.38
N ASP A 352 2.61 -5.31 -2.62
CA ASP A 352 2.60 -4.48 -3.82
C ASP A 352 3.53 -3.25 -3.72
N CYS A 353 4.70 -3.40 -3.07
CA CYS A 353 5.70 -2.35 -2.88
C CYS A 353 6.34 -1.95 -4.22
N ALA A 354 5.62 -1.15 -5.01
CA ALA A 354 5.94 -0.86 -6.39
C ALA A 354 5.91 0.64 -6.71
N ASN A 355 5.17 1.44 -5.92
CA ASN A 355 5.03 2.87 -6.16
C ASN A 355 5.94 3.70 -5.24
N VAL A 356 6.38 4.86 -5.72
CA VAL A 356 7.38 5.68 -5.02
C VAL A 356 6.80 6.31 -3.75
N GLU A 357 5.54 6.73 -3.80
CA GLU A 357 4.87 7.41 -2.70
C GLU A 357 4.66 6.51 -1.47
N GLY A 358 4.35 5.23 -1.67
CA GLY A 358 4.25 4.21 -0.62
C GLY A 358 5.60 3.99 0.06
N LEU A 359 6.65 3.82 -0.73
CA LEU A 359 8.03 3.67 -0.24
C LEU A 359 8.51 4.90 0.54
N GLU A 360 8.21 6.12 0.08
CA GLU A 360 8.48 7.36 0.83
C GLU A 360 7.78 7.38 2.19
N SER A 361 6.55 6.89 2.24
CA SER A 361 5.76 6.88 3.48
C SER A 361 6.29 5.87 4.50
N LEU A 362 6.74 4.70 4.03
CA LEU A 362 7.44 3.71 4.85
C LEU A 362 8.75 4.28 5.40
N GLU A 363 9.53 4.94 4.55
CA GLU A 363 10.76 5.63 4.96
C GLU A 363 10.46 6.67 6.04
N GLU A 364 9.43 7.50 5.85
CA GLU A 364 9.03 8.52 6.82
C GLU A 364 8.68 7.91 8.18
N ILE A 365 7.95 6.79 8.23
CA ILE A 365 7.62 6.09 9.48
C ILE A 365 8.91 5.62 10.18
N CYS A 366 9.79 4.93 9.45
CA CYS A 366 11.06 4.45 9.99
C CYS A 366 11.91 5.58 10.56
N GLU A 367 12.08 6.67 9.79
CA GLU A 367 12.87 7.84 10.18
C GLU A 367 12.25 8.59 11.36
N THR A 368 10.92 8.76 11.37
CA THR A 368 10.21 9.43 12.46
C THR A 368 10.42 8.70 13.78
N LEU A 369 10.30 7.37 13.77
CA LEU A 369 10.53 6.54 14.95
C LEU A 369 12.01 6.61 15.36
N ARG A 370 12.94 6.54 14.40
CA ARG A 370 14.39 6.62 14.64
C ARG A 370 14.81 7.94 15.26
N ALA A 371 14.28 9.06 14.77
CA ALA A 371 14.52 10.38 15.33
C ALA A 371 14.04 10.52 16.78
N ARG A 372 13.12 9.65 17.23
CA ARG A 372 12.58 9.59 18.59
C ARG A 372 13.16 8.44 19.41
N GLY A 373 14.28 7.86 18.98
CA GLY A 373 15.00 6.81 19.72
C GLY A 373 14.38 5.42 19.63
N SER A 374 13.46 5.19 18.69
CA SER A 374 12.81 3.90 18.45
C SER A 374 13.06 3.39 17.04
N ARG A 375 12.78 2.11 16.76
CA ARG A 375 13.00 1.50 15.43
C ARG A 375 11.73 0.79 14.98
N ALA A 376 11.38 0.95 13.70
CA ALA A 376 10.48 0.08 12.97
C ALA A 376 11.16 -0.40 11.70
N VAL A 377 10.84 -1.62 11.30
CA VAL A 377 11.31 -2.26 10.07
C VAL A 377 10.16 -3.05 9.46
N PHE A 378 10.21 -3.25 8.15
CA PHE A 378 9.17 -3.91 7.38
C PHE A 378 9.75 -5.06 6.55
N THR A 379 8.95 -6.08 6.30
CA THR A 379 9.18 -7.03 5.19
C THR A 379 8.41 -6.51 3.98
N LEU A 380 9.11 -6.25 2.88
CA LEU A 380 8.58 -5.56 1.70
C LEU A 380 8.54 -6.53 0.52
N TRP A 381 7.34 -6.89 0.06
CA TRP A 381 7.15 -7.66 -1.17
C TRP A 381 7.24 -6.73 -2.36
N VAL A 382 8.42 -6.72 -2.98
CA VAL A 382 8.75 -5.78 -4.05
C VAL A 382 8.59 -6.44 -5.41
N ALA A 383 8.01 -5.73 -6.36
CA ALA A 383 8.05 -6.07 -7.77
C ALA A 383 8.78 -4.94 -8.53
N PRO A 384 10.11 -5.06 -8.75
CA PRO A 384 10.91 -3.99 -9.32
C PRO A 384 10.48 -3.55 -10.71
N LEU A 385 9.90 -4.46 -11.51
CA LEU A 385 9.58 -4.24 -12.91
C LEU A 385 8.07 -4.37 -13.24
N ALA A 386 7.23 -4.79 -12.30
CA ALA A 386 5.79 -4.91 -12.51
C ALA A 386 5.05 -3.65 -12.03
N GLY A 387 4.12 -3.14 -12.85
CA GLY A 387 3.27 -1.99 -12.50
C GLY A 387 2.79 -1.24 -13.73
N SER A 388 1.55 -1.48 -14.12
CA SER A 388 0.88 -0.74 -15.19
C SER A 388 0.47 0.66 -14.71
N PHE A 389 0.73 1.66 -15.57
CA PHE A 389 0.06 2.96 -15.69
C PHE A 389 0.75 4.25 -15.23
N ALA A 390 1.88 4.20 -14.51
CA ALA A 390 2.76 5.38 -14.36
C ALA A 390 4.17 5.05 -14.83
N PRO A 391 4.93 6.01 -15.40
CA PRO A 391 6.36 5.82 -15.52
C PRO A 391 6.93 5.69 -14.10
N MET A 392 7.28 4.48 -13.70
CA MET A 392 8.00 4.25 -12.45
C MET A 392 9.28 5.08 -12.50
N ASP A 393 9.46 6.01 -11.55
CA ASP A 393 10.77 6.58 -11.29
C ASP A 393 11.63 5.47 -10.67
N LEU A 394 12.20 4.67 -11.58
CA LEU A 394 12.92 3.46 -11.23
C LEU A 394 14.17 3.81 -10.43
N GLU A 395 14.83 4.93 -10.71
CA GLU A 395 16.01 5.38 -9.98
C GLU A 395 15.65 5.79 -8.55
N LYS A 396 14.59 6.55 -8.35
CA LYS A 396 14.11 6.85 -7.01
C LYS A 396 13.66 5.61 -6.25
N LYS A 397 13.02 4.67 -6.93
CA LYS A 397 12.65 3.39 -6.33
C LYS A 397 13.89 2.63 -5.86
N LYS A 398 14.95 2.57 -6.66
CA LYS A 398 16.24 1.97 -6.25
C LYS A 398 16.82 2.67 -5.02
N LEU A 399 16.80 4.01 -4.98
CA LEU A 399 17.28 4.77 -3.82
C LEU A 399 16.45 4.50 -2.56
N LEU A 400 15.13 4.47 -2.68
CA LEU A 400 14.24 4.16 -1.56
C LEU A 400 14.41 2.71 -1.10
N TYR A 401 14.61 1.77 -2.03
CA TYR A 401 14.96 0.40 -1.67
C TYR A 401 16.29 0.33 -0.92
N GLN A 402 17.34 1.00 -1.42
CA GLN A 402 18.59 1.08 -0.67
C GLN A 402 18.39 1.66 0.72
N ARG A 403 17.62 2.75 0.83
CA ARG A 403 17.38 3.42 2.10
C ARG A 403 16.61 2.55 3.09
N LEU A 404 15.53 1.93 2.66
CA LEU A 404 14.73 1.02 3.49
C LEU A 404 15.56 -0.20 3.92
N PHE A 405 16.42 -0.72 3.03
CA PHE A 405 17.38 -1.77 3.35
C PHE A 405 18.38 -1.36 4.42
N ASP A 406 18.98 -0.17 4.29
CA ASP A 406 19.92 0.39 5.28
C ASP A 406 19.25 0.70 6.64
N LEU A 407 17.94 0.97 6.63
CA LEU A 407 17.11 1.09 7.84
C LEU A 407 16.80 -0.28 8.46
N GLY A 408 17.16 -1.37 7.78
CA GLY A 408 17.02 -2.74 8.22
C GLY A 408 15.69 -3.38 7.86
N CYS A 409 14.99 -2.88 6.83
CA CYS A 409 13.85 -3.57 6.23
C CYS A 409 14.34 -4.77 5.41
N GLU A 410 13.49 -5.78 5.28
CA GLU A 410 13.72 -7.00 4.52
C GLU A 410 13.01 -6.93 3.16
N PHE A 411 13.64 -7.38 2.08
CA PHE A 411 13.01 -7.51 0.77
C PHE A 411 12.62 -8.94 0.45
N ALA A 412 11.38 -9.11 0.03
CA ALA A 412 10.77 -10.37 -0.34
C ALA A 412 10.31 -10.33 -1.80
N HIS A 413 10.28 -11.51 -2.42
CA HIS A 413 9.96 -11.68 -3.84
C HIS A 413 8.45 -11.62 -4.08
N HIS A 414 8.02 -10.78 -5.02
CA HIS A 414 6.60 -10.55 -5.33
C HIS A 414 6.22 -10.82 -6.79
N THR A 415 7.18 -11.13 -7.67
CA THR A 415 6.91 -11.24 -9.11
C THR A 415 6.24 -12.54 -9.53
N VAL A 416 6.08 -13.52 -8.64
CA VAL A 416 5.49 -14.83 -8.96
C VAL A 416 4.02 -14.75 -9.41
N HIS A 417 3.32 -13.60 -9.37
CA HIS A 417 1.92 -13.52 -9.85
C HIS A 417 1.46 -12.15 -10.43
N HIS A 418 2.34 -11.17 -10.56
CA HIS A 418 2.00 -9.85 -11.12
C HIS A 418 2.65 -9.66 -12.50
N ASN A 419 2.26 -10.46 -13.49
CA ASN A 419 2.64 -10.21 -14.87
C ASN A 419 1.78 -9.06 -15.45
N PRO A 420 2.36 -8.06 -16.13
CA PRO A 420 1.63 -6.96 -16.79
C PRO A 420 0.59 -7.41 -17.85
N GLY A 421 0.48 -8.70 -18.18
CA GLY A 421 -0.56 -9.29 -19.03
C GLY A 421 -1.71 -10.01 -18.32
N GLY A 422 -1.72 -10.08 -16.98
CA GLY A 422 -2.78 -10.78 -16.23
C GLY A 422 -2.73 -12.31 -16.30
N ILE A 423 -1.62 -12.90 -16.75
CA ILE A 423 -1.40 -14.34 -16.83
C ILE A 423 -0.76 -14.83 -15.52
N PHE A 424 -1.19 -16.00 -15.03
CA PHE A 424 -0.55 -16.64 -13.87
C PHE A 424 0.87 -17.08 -14.23
N TRP A 425 1.84 -16.89 -13.34
CA TRP A 425 3.25 -17.26 -13.60
C TRP A 425 3.42 -18.73 -13.99
N THR A 426 2.70 -19.65 -13.35
CA THR A 426 2.71 -21.08 -13.70
C THR A 426 2.17 -21.37 -15.11
N ALA A 427 1.43 -20.43 -15.69
CA ALA A 427 0.91 -20.48 -17.06
C ALA A 427 1.85 -19.79 -18.08
N LEU A 428 2.99 -19.25 -17.65
CA LEU A 428 4.02 -18.72 -18.53
C LEU A 428 4.91 -19.84 -19.09
N PRO A 429 5.50 -19.66 -20.30
CA PRO A 429 6.57 -20.53 -20.80
C PRO A 429 7.73 -20.66 -19.80
N ARG A 430 8.44 -21.80 -19.82
CA ARG A 430 9.53 -22.10 -18.87
C ARG A 430 10.58 -21.00 -18.80
N GLU A 431 10.95 -20.43 -19.94
CA GLU A 431 11.97 -19.38 -20.04
C GLU A 431 11.52 -18.09 -19.35
N GLN A 432 10.25 -17.72 -19.50
CA GLN A 432 9.66 -16.54 -18.85
C GLN A 432 9.49 -16.76 -17.34
N GLN A 433 9.19 -17.99 -16.92
CA GLN A 433 9.15 -18.31 -15.50
C GLN A 433 10.51 -18.12 -14.81
N VAL A 434 11.59 -18.56 -15.46
CA VAL A 434 12.97 -18.36 -15.00
C VAL A 434 13.33 -16.87 -15.00
N GLU A 435 13.01 -16.14 -16.07
CA GLU A 435 13.27 -14.71 -16.17
C GLU A 435 12.59 -13.93 -15.04
N GLU A 436 11.32 -14.22 -14.73
CA GLU A 436 10.59 -13.50 -13.68
C GLU A 436 11.09 -13.84 -12.25
N ILE A 437 11.52 -15.08 -12.00
CA ILE A 437 12.03 -15.49 -10.69
C ILE A 437 13.49 -15.07 -10.49
N GLU A 438 14.39 -15.52 -11.36
CA GLU A 438 15.84 -15.29 -11.21
C GLU A 438 16.24 -13.86 -11.61
N GLY A 439 15.53 -13.27 -12.56
CA GLY A 439 15.73 -11.88 -12.98
C GLY A 439 15.44 -10.91 -11.85
N TRP A 440 14.44 -11.19 -11.01
CA TRP A 440 14.15 -10.39 -9.82
C TRP A 440 15.35 -10.35 -8.86
N THR A 441 15.90 -11.52 -8.50
CA THR A 441 17.02 -11.61 -7.54
C THR A 441 18.26 -10.94 -8.10
N SER A 442 18.53 -11.17 -9.38
CA SER A 442 19.63 -10.53 -10.10
C SER A 442 19.48 -9.01 -10.11
N TRP A 443 18.27 -8.51 -10.36
CA TRP A 443 17.97 -7.09 -10.35
C TRP A 443 18.19 -6.47 -8.96
N MET A 444 17.72 -7.11 -7.88
CA MET A 444 17.91 -6.60 -6.52
C MET A 444 19.39 -6.51 -6.14
N ARG A 445 20.20 -7.53 -6.46
CA ARG A 445 21.65 -7.53 -6.21
C ARG A 445 22.40 -6.43 -6.97
N GLN A 446 21.95 -6.09 -8.17
CA GLN A 446 22.56 -5.04 -8.98
C GLN A 446 22.28 -3.63 -8.44
N HIS A 447 21.21 -3.45 -7.67
CA HIS A 447 20.69 -2.13 -7.32
C HIS A 447 20.56 -1.85 -5.82
N VAL A 448 20.67 -2.87 -4.97
CA VAL A 448 20.72 -2.73 -3.51
C VAL A 448 22.05 -3.28 -3.01
N GLU A 449 22.94 -2.38 -2.64
CA GLU A 449 24.27 -2.71 -2.13
C GLU A 449 24.15 -3.50 -0.82
N GLY A 450 24.84 -4.63 -0.77
CA GLY A 450 24.80 -5.54 0.37
C GLY A 450 23.74 -6.63 0.23
N PHE A 451 22.70 -6.43 -0.58
CA PHE A 451 21.64 -7.43 -0.73
C PHE A 451 22.20 -8.77 -1.24
N SER A 452 21.98 -9.83 -0.45
CA SER A 452 22.43 -11.18 -0.74
C SER A 452 21.36 -11.99 -1.47
N ARG A 453 20.19 -12.20 -0.87
CA ARG A 453 19.05 -12.92 -1.46
C ARG A 453 17.75 -12.61 -0.71
N ALA A 454 16.61 -12.89 -1.35
CA ALA A 454 15.33 -12.92 -0.67
C ALA A 454 15.22 -14.17 0.22
N TYR A 455 14.63 -14.01 1.41
CA TYR A 455 14.33 -15.14 2.30
C TYR A 455 12.87 -15.56 2.26
N SER A 456 12.03 -14.77 1.60
CA SER A 456 10.64 -15.09 1.40
C SER A 456 10.12 -14.62 0.06
N PHE A 457 8.98 -15.20 -0.31
CA PHE A 457 8.17 -14.78 -1.45
C PHE A 457 6.70 -14.75 -1.03
N LYS A 458 5.90 -13.98 -1.76
CA LYS A 458 4.44 -14.00 -1.65
C LYS A 458 3.84 -14.24 -3.02
N GLY A 459 2.85 -15.12 -3.06
CA GLY A 459 2.02 -15.28 -4.24
C GLY A 459 0.90 -14.24 -4.28
N GLY A 460 0.89 -13.36 -5.28
CA GLY A 460 -0.19 -12.37 -5.47
C GLY A 460 -1.45 -12.96 -6.14
N GLY A 461 -2.64 -12.49 -5.77
CA GLY A 461 -3.93 -12.93 -6.33
C GLY A 461 -4.39 -12.18 -7.59
N GLY A 462 -3.52 -11.44 -8.28
CA GLY A 462 -3.90 -10.39 -9.23
C GLY A 462 -4.12 -10.78 -10.69
N GLY A 463 -3.76 -12.00 -11.12
CA GLY A 463 -3.90 -12.42 -12.51
C GLY A 463 -5.36 -12.49 -12.97
N ARG A 464 -5.77 -11.65 -13.93
CA ARG A 464 -7.01 -11.83 -14.70
C ARG A 464 -6.66 -12.61 -15.98
N GLY A 465 -6.69 -13.94 -15.98
CA GLY A 465 -6.28 -14.72 -17.14
C GLY A 465 -6.32 -16.24 -16.99
N ARG A 466 -5.76 -16.96 -17.97
CA ARG A 466 -5.69 -18.44 -18.02
C ARG A 466 -5.04 -18.99 -16.75
N GLU A 467 -5.78 -19.82 -16.02
CA GLU A 467 -5.36 -20.46 -14.77
C GLU A 467 -4.64 -21.80 -14.95
N HIS A 468 -4.50 -22.28 -16.19
CA HIS A 468 -3.94 -23.60 -16.45
C HIS A 468 -2.41 -23.55 -16.51
N PRO A 469 -1.70 -24.18 -15.54
CA PRO A 469 -0.25 -24.26 -15.59
C PRO A 469 0.20 -25.00 -16.86
N LEU A 470 1.25 -24.51 -17.50
CA LEU A 470 1.82 -25.18 -18.68
C LEU A 470 2.63 -26.41 -18.26
N ASP A 471 3.34 -26.31 -17.13
CA ASP A 471 4.20 -27.36 -16.59
C ASP A 471 4.41 -27.18 -15.07
N THR A 472 3.59 -27.89 -14.29
CA THR A 472 3.64 -27.81 -12.83
C THR A 472 4.95 -28.39 -12.27
N GLN A 473 5.44 -29.50 -12.82
CA GLN A 473 6.66 -30.15 -12.30
C GLN A 473 7.88 -29.21 -12.42
N PHE A 474 8.02 -28.53 -13.56
CA PHE A 474 9.06 -27.53 -13.74
C PHE A 474 8.92 -26.36 -12.77
N SER A 475 7.70 -25.82 -12.64
CA SER A 475 7.39 -24.69 -11.75
C SER A 475 7.77 -25.03 -10.29
N ASP A 476 7.43 -26.23 -9.83
CA ASP A 476 7.71 -26.73 -8.49
C ASP A 476 9.23 -26.88 -8.26
N GLN A 477 9.95 -27.45 -9.23
CA GLN A 477 11.40 -27.58 -9.19
C GLN A 477 12.10 -26.22 -9.16
N LEU A 478 11.61 -25.25 -9.95
CA LEU A 478 12.17 -23.91 -10.00
C LEU A 478 11.96 -23.15 -8.68
N ILE A 479 10.77 -23.27 -8.07
CA ILE A 479 10.49 -22.72 -6.74
C ILE A 479 11.35 -23.40 -5.67
N ALA A 480 11.47 -24.74 -5.69
CA ALA A 480 12.32 -25.49 -4.77
C ALA A 480 13.79 -25.09 -4.85
N ARG A 481 14.28 -24.62 -6.00
CA ARG A 481 15.66 -24.12 -6.16
C ARG A 481 15.89 -22.76 -5.49
N GLN A 482 14.86 -21.96 -5.25
CA GLN A 482 15.03 -20.61 -4.67
C GLN A 482 15.39 -20.62 -3.18
N ARG A 483 15.31 -21.78 -2.49
CA ARG A 483 15.66 -21.95 -1.05
C ARG A 483 15.04 -20.87 -0.15
N PHE A 484 13.78 -20.51 -0.41
CA PHE A 484 13.04 -19.59 0.45
C PHE A 484 12.90 -20.18 1.85
N LEU A 485 13.16 -19.38 2.88
CA LEU A 485 13.04 -19.81 4.27
C LEU A 485 11.57 -19.87 4.70
N TYR A 486 10.77 -18.93 4.20
CA TYR A 486 9.35 -18.86 4.54
C TYR A 486 8.50 -18.28 3.40
N SER A 487 7.21 -18.65 3.36
CA SER A 487 6.27 -18.24 2.31
C SER A 487 4.96 -17.74 2.90
N ALA A 488 4.41 -16.65 2.34
CA ALA A 488 3.03 -16.26 2.63
C ALA A 488 2.11 -17.20 1.83
N ALA A 489 1.23 -17.94 2.52
CA ALA A 489 0.41 -18.99 1.91
C ALA A 489 -0.21 -18.54 0.58
N PRO A 490 -0.16 -19.35 -0.49
CA PRO A 490 -0.69 -18.95 -1.79
C PRO A 490 -2.23 -18.97 -1.73
N THR A 491 -2.85 -17.80 -1.55
CA THR A 491 -4.29 -17.62 -1.65
C THR A 491 -4.62 -17.01 -3.01
N ALA A 492 -4.87 -17.86 -4.00
CA ALA A 492 -5.55 -17.45 -5.23
C ALA A 492 -6.90 -18.14 -5.28
N ARG A 493 -7.98 -17.48 -4.86
CA ARG A 493 -9.39 -17.93 -5.04
C ARG A 493 -9.59 -19.45 -4.84
N GLY A 494 -9.08 -20.01 -3.74
CA GLY A 494 -9.23 -21.43 -3.39
C GLY A 494 -8.24 -22.41 -4.05
N ARG A 495 -7.24 -21.97 -4.82
CA ARG A 495 -6.14 -22.82 -5.32
C ARG A 495 -4.80 -22.49 -4.67
N ARG A 496 -4.13 -23.54 -4.17
CA ARG A 496 -2.77 -23.49 -3.65
C ARG A 496 -1.79 -23.50 -4.82
N GLY A 497 -0.98 -22.45 -4.96
CA GLY A 497 0.24 -22.50 -5.77
C GLY A 497 1.25 -23.49 -5.17
N PRO A 498 2.32 -23.84 -5.89
CA PRO A 498 3.31 -24.76 -5.38
C PRO A 498 4.07 -24.17 -4.20
N VAL A 499 4.12 -24.94 -3.10
CA VAL A 499 4.79 -24.55 -1.85
C VAL A 499 6.20 -25.15 -1.89
N HIS A 500 7.19 -24.39 -1.41
CA HIS A 500 8.54 -24.91 -1.27
C HIS A 500 8.54 -26.11 -0.29
N PRO A 501 9.22 -27.23 -0.59
CA PRO A 501 9.18 -28.45 0.23
C PRO A 501 9.67 -28.24 1.68
N ASP A 502 10.65 -27.36 1.88
CA ASP A 502 11.15 -26.96 3.21
C ASP A 502 10.50 -25.69 3.77
N SER A 503 9.38 -25.23 3.20
CA SER A 503 8.79 -23.93 3.57
C SER A 503 8.32 -23.93 5.02
N GLN A 504 8.79 -22.96 5.80
CA GLN A 504 8.00 -22.45 6.91
C GLN A 504 6.90 -21.56 6.30
N VAL A 505 5.65 -21.72 6.72
CA VAL A 505 4.63 -20.75 6.31
C VAL A 505 4.86 -19.52 7.20
N TRP A 506 4.51 -18.33 6.71
CA TRP A 506 4.17 -17.25 7.63
C TRP A 506 3.24 -17.83 8.72
N PRO A 507 3.19 -17.23 9.90
CA PRO A 507 2.39 -17.70 11.02
C PRO A 507 0.86 -17.74 10.69
N VAL A 508 0.40 -18.70 9.86
CA VAL A 508 -0.92 -18.71 9.19
C VAL A 508 -1.58 -20.11 9.11
N ALA A 509 -0.99 -21.20 9.64
CA ALA A 509 -1.58 -22.55 9.58
C ALA A 509 -1.13 -23.46 10.76
N PRO A 510 -1.90 -24.52 11.12
CA PRO A 510 -1.58 -25.36 12.27
C PRO A 510 -0.35 -26.23 11.99
N VAL A 511 0.70 -26.03 12.80
CA VAL A 511 1.94 -26.81 12.79
C VAL A 511 1.72 -28.12 13.56
N PRO A 512 2.34 -29.26 13.17
CA PRO A 512 2.19 -30.54 13.86
C PRO A 512 2.45 -30.45 15.38
N PRO A 513 1.72 -31.23 16.22
CA PRO A 513 1.71 -31.11 17.68
C PRO A 513 3.06 -31.32 18.39
N ASP A 514 4.04 -31.87 17.69
CA ASP A 514 5.30 -32.43 18.18
C ASP A 514 6.52 -31.53 17.94
N THR A 515 6.34 -30.31 17.43
CA THR A 515 7.43 -29.35 17.24
C THR A 515 7.80 -28.61 18.54
N MET A 516 9.08 -28.71 18.93
CA MET A 516 9.64 -28.25 20.21
C MET A 516 9.62 -26.73 20.43
N TRP A 517 9.27 -25.95 19.40
CA TRP A 517 9.26 -24.49 19.39
C TRP A 517 7.91 -23.99 18.90
N ARG A 518 6.92 -24.05 19.80
CA ARG A 518 5.60 -23.48 19.56
C ARG A 518 5.71 -21.95 19.66
N ILE A 519 5.89 -21.25 18.55
CA ILE A 519 5.58 -19.82 18.47
C ILE A 519 4.09 -19.79 18.12
N PRO A 520 3.17 -19.52 19.07
CA PRO A 520 1.81 -19.22 18.70
C PRO A 520 1.92 -17.99 17.83
N THR A 521 1.63 -18.19 16.55
CA THR A 521 1.24 -17.14 15.66
C THR A 521 0.25 -16.32 16.46
N GLY A 522 0.59 -15.08 16.78
CA GLY A 522 -0.45 -14.15 17.10
C GLY A 522 -1.24 -13.95 15.80
N CYS A 523 -2.16 -14.88 15.53
CA CYS A 523 -3.48 -14.50 15.10
C CYS A 523 -3.87 -13.31 15.99
N LEU A 524 -4.64 -12.34 15.48
CA LEU A 524 -5.57 -11.67 16.39
C LEU A 524 -6.23 -12.81 17.16
N ASP A 525 -5.96 -12.91 18.45
CA ASP A 525 -6.50 -14.03 19.21
C ASP A 525 -8.01 -13.98 19.03
N ALA A 526 -8.62 -15.12 18.70
CA ALA A 526 -10.07 -15.23 18.57
C ALA A 526 -10.79 -14.80 19.86
N ALA A 527 -10.06 -14.79 20.99
CA ALA A 527 -10.47 -14.22 22.25
C ALA A 527 -10.15 -12.72 22.37
N ALA A 528 -9.11 -12.16 21.74
CA ALA A 528 -8.65 -10.77 21.92
C ALA A 528 -9.72 -9.72 21.58
N PRO A 529 -10.18 -8.93 22.56
CA PRO A 529 -11.13 -7.89 22.30
C PRO A 529 -10.42 -6.57 22.00
N PRO A 530 -11.01 -5.74 21.15
CA PRO A 530 -12.28 -5.99 20.52
C PRO A 530 -12.03 -6.14 19.00
N VAL A 531 -11.70 -7.35 18.57
CA VAL A 531 -12.03 -7.85 17.23
C VAL A 531 -13.26 -8.71 17.44
N HIS A 532 -14.37 -8.25 16.93
CA HIS A 532 -15.64 -8.56 17.55
C HIS A 532 -16.24 -9.84 16.98
N THR A 533 -15.56 -10.95 16.79
CA THR A 533 -16.26 -12.22 16.57
C THR A 533 -15.40 -13.36 17.07
N GLU A 534 -16.01 -14.46 17.48
CA GLU A 534 -15.35 -15.76 17.44
C GLU A 534 -14.78 -15.88 16.01
N ILE A 535 -13.46 -15.90 15.88
CA ILE A 535 -12.78 -16.03 14.60
C ILE A 535 -13.10 -17.46 14.10
N THR A 536 -14.22 -17.63 13.40
CA THR A 536 -14.67 -18.92 12.85
C THR A 536 -13.76 -19.42 11.73
N ASP A 537 -12.94 -18.53 11.19
CA ASP A 537 -11.76 -18.82 10.38
C ASP A 537 -10.70 -17.75 10.71
N PRO A 538 -9.40 -18.10 10.81
CA PRO A 538 -8.30 -17.15 11.03
C PRO A 538 -8.52 -15.87 10.24
N ILE A 539 -8.10 -14.71 10.75
CA ILE A 539 -7.97 -13.53 9.90
C ILE A 539 -6.84 -13.81 8.89
N PHE A 540 -7.22 -14.52 7.83
CA PHE A 540 -6.57 -14.55 6.54
C PHE A 540 -6.82 -13.18 5.94
N SER A 541 -5.77 -12.38 5.86
CA SER A 541 -5.86 -11.12 5.19
C SER A 541 -4.64 -10.98 4.29
N ASP A 542 -4.78 -11.55 3.11
CA ASP A 542 -4.30 -11.00 1.86
C ASP A 542 -4.99 -9.67 1.50
N TYR A 543 -6.10 -9.31 2.16
CA TYR A 543 -6.71 -7.98 2.09
C TYR A 543 -7.40 -7.63 3.42
N PRO A 544 -6.84 -6.69 4.19
CA PRO A 544 -7.54 -6.24 5.38
C PRO A 544 -8.70 -5.40 4.87
N GLY A 545 -9.91 -5.97 4.90
CA GLY A 545 -11.05 -5.31 4.27
C GLY A 545 -11.18 -3.87 4.78
N ARG A 546 -11.47 -2.94 3.85
CA ARG A 546 -11.43 -1.47 4.00
C ARG A 546 -10.95 -0.96 5.37
N PHE A 547 -9.65 -0.66 5.45
CA PHE A 547 -9.04 0.20 6.49
C PHE A 547 -9.45 1.69 6.36
N ASP A 548 -10.69 1.97 5.99
CA ASP A 548 -11.27 3.32 6.05
C ASP A 548 -11.96 3.54 7.39
N TYR A 549 -11.22 3.30 8.47
CA TYR A 549 -11.67 3.70 9.79
C TYR A 549 -11.38 5.19 9.97
N PRO A 550 -12.21 5.93 10.71
CA PRO A 550 -11.73 7.16 11.34
C PRO A 550 -10.42 6.85 12.07
N VAL A 551 -9.35 7.63 11.81
CA VAL A 551 -7.99 7.33 12.29
C VAL A 551 -7.97 6.96 13.77
N ALA A 552 -8.69 7.72 14.60
CA ALA A 552 -8.75 7.47 16.05
C ALA A 552 -9.35 6.10 16.40
N GLU A 553 -10.32 5.61 15.63
CA GLU A 553 -10.92 4.28 15.85
C GLU A 553 -9.99 3.16 15.39
N GLY A 554 -9.36 3.32 14.23
CA GLY A 554 -8.35 2.38 13.75
C GLY A 554 -7.20 2.22 14.74
N VAL A 555 -6.68 3.33 15.28
CA VAL A 555 -5.61 3.30 16.29
C VAL A 555 -6.06 2.58 17.57
N ARG A 556 -7.30 2.82 18.05
CA ARG A 556 -7.83 2.12 19.24
C ARG A 556 -7.88 0.61 19.04
N MET A 557 -8.36 0.16 17.88
CA MET A 557 -8.40 -1.27 17.54
C MET A 557 -7.02 -1.90 17.58
N TRP A 558 -6.03 -1.29 16.92
CA TRP A 558 -4.66 -1.78 16.87
C TRP A 558 -4.01 -1.85 18.26
N LYS A 559 -4.24 -0.82 19.10
CA LYS A 559 -3.75 -0.81 20.48
C LYS A 559 -4.34 -1.92 21.33
N ALA A 560 -5.65 -2.16 21.24
CA ALA A 560 -6.30 -3.19 22.03
C ALA A 560 -5.77 -4.59 21.67
N ASN A 561 -5.58 -4.87 20.38
CA ASN A 561 -4.97 -6.13 19.97
C ASN A 561 -3.50 -6.23 20.44
N PHE A 562 -2.71 -5.17 20.30
CA PHE A 562 -1.34 -5.19 20.83
C PHE A 562 -1.29 -5.46 22.34
N GLU A 563 -2.14 -4.81 23.13
CA GLU A 563 -2.21 -5.00 24.58
C GLU A 563 -2.57 -6.43 24.96
N TYR A 564 -3.43 -7.09 24.18
CA TYR A 564 -3.73 -8.51 24.36
C TYR A 564 -2.47 -9.37 24.23
N HIS A 565 -1.71 -9.21 23.14
CA HIS A 565 -0.49 -9.99 22.89
C HIS A 565 0.57 -9.69 23.96
N TYR A 566 0.75 -8.42 24.30
CA TYR A 566 1.77 -7.97 25.25
C TYR A 566 1.55 -8.53 26.67
N ASN A 567 0.29 -8.67 27.08
CA ASN A 567 -0.07 -9.15 28.41
C ASN A 567 -0.22 -10.67 28.48
N HIS A 568 -0.28 -11.38 27.35
CA HIS A 568 -0.34 -12.84 27.32
C HIS A 568 0.93 -13.48 27.92
N PRO A 569 0.86 -14.55 28.76
CA PRO A 569 2.04 -15.13 29.42
C PRO A 569 3.13 -15.60 28.44
N ARG A 570 2.74 -16.12 27.27
CA ARG A 570 3.66 -16.50 26.17
C ARG A 570 4.08 -15.36 25.25
N ARG A 571 3.47 -14.16 25.35
CA ARG A 571 3.68 -12.99 24.46
C ARG A 571 3.76 -13.36 22.97
N PRO A 572 2.66 -13.83 22.37
CA PRO A 572 2.65 -14.17 20.95
C PRO A 572 2.99 -12.94 20.11
N ILE A 573 3.67 -13.16 18.99
CA ILE A 573 4.09 -12.09 18.08
C ILE A 573 2.87 -11.36 17.55
N LEU A 574 2.90 -10.03 17.50
CA LEU A 574 1.92 -9.26 16.74
C LEU A 574 2.39 -9.22 15.28
N ALA A 575 1.83 -10.06 14.42
CA ALA A 575 2.19 -10.12 13.01
C ALA A 575 1.06 -9.56 12.15
N VAL A 576 1.40 -8.65 11.23
CA VAL A 576 0.47 -8.16 10.20
C VAL A 576 1.09 -8.36 8.84
N ASN A 577 0.37 -9.05 7.97
CA ASN A 577 0.75 -9.32 6.60
C ASN A 577 -0.17 -8.51 5.67
N ALA A 578 0.34 -8.09 4.51
CA ALA A 578 -0.42 -7.45 3.43
C ALA A 578 -0.90 -6.00 3.66
N PHE A 579 -0.08 -5.12 4.22
CA PHE A 579 -0.29 -3.68 4.00
C PHE A 579 -0.17 -3.38 2.52
N HIS A 580 -1.21 -2.90 1.84
CA HIS A 580 -1.03 -2.48 0.45
C HIS A 580 -0.42 -1.09 0.40
N ASP A 581 0.53 -0.92 -0.52
CA ASP A 581 1.15 0.35 -0.91
C ASP A 581 0.14 1.47 -1.28
N TRP A 582 -1.14 1.13 -1.44
CA TRP A 582 -2.23 2.03 -1.79
C TRP A 582 -2.86 2.77 -0.59
N GLY A 583 -2.40 2.53 0.64
CA GLY A 583 -2.99 3.10 1.86
C GLY A 583 -2.08 3.98 2.72
N LEU A 584 -0.83 4.22 2.32
CA LEU A 584 0.13 4.98 3.13
C LEU A 584 0.08 6.50 2.94
N ARG A 585 -0.85 6.99 2.12
CA ARG A 585 -1.01 8.42 1.88
C ARG A 585 -1.94 9.05 2.91
N GLY A 586 -1.52 10.15 3.51
CA GLY A 586 -2.46 11.10 4.11
C GLY A 586 -3.47 11.60 3.06
N ILE A 587 -4.66 11.98 3.52
CA ILE A 587 -5.89 12.41 2.81
C ILE A 587 -5.72 13.44 1.65
N ARG A 588 -4.50 13.89 1.31
CA ARG A 588 -4.23 15.08 0.50
C ARG A 588 -4.22 14.93 -1.01
N ASP A 589 -4.19 13.75 -1.61
CA ASP A 589 -4.35 13.67 -3.07
C ASP A 589 -5.43 12.64 -3.49
N PRO A 590 -6.53 13.12 -4.08
CA PRO A 590 -7.67 12.29 -4.44
C PRO A 590 -7.48 11.54 -5.77
N PHE A 591 -6.30 11.63 -6.40
CA PHE A 591 -6.10 11.19 -7.78
C PHE A 591 -5.34 9.86 -7.93
N LEU A 592 -4.90 9.21 -6.85
CA LEU A 592 -4.04 8.01 -6.92
C LEU A 592 -4.39 6.88 -5.94
N ILE A 593 -5.53 6.94 -5.22
CA ILE A 593 -5.88 5.93 -4.20
C ILE A 593 -7.30 5.43 -4.39
N ARG A 594 -7.46 4.09 -4.46
CA ARG A 594 -8.77 3.42 -4.31
C ARG A 594 -9.39 3.90 -3.01
N ALA A 595 -10.66 4.29 -3.03
CA ALA A 595 -11.33 4.93 -1.89
C ALA A 595 -11.14 4.19 -0.56
N SER A 596 -10.98 2.86 -0.59
CA SER A 596 -10.92 1.90 0.51
C SER A 596 -9.76 1.98 1.51
N HIS A 597 -8.63 2.65 1.21
CA HIS A 597 -7.38 2.52 1.98
C HIS A 597 -6.82 3.86 2.51
N ARG A 598 -7.61 4.94 2.56
CA ARG A 598 -7.08 6.32 2.71
C ARG A 598 -6.42 6.63 4.06
N THR A 599 -6.64 5.80 5.08
CA THR A 599 -6.21 6.10 6.46
C THR A 599 -5.22 5.10 7.06
N GLU A 600 -4.92 4.02 6.34
CA GLU A 600 -4.16 2.86 6.84
C GLU A 600 -2.76 3.24 7.34
N GLY A 601 -1.98 3.97 6.53
CA GLY A 601 -0.64 4.39 6.94
C GLY A 601 -0.64 5.39 8.08
N THR A 602 -1.68 6.22 8.18
CA THR A 602 -1.82 7.15 9.32
C THR A 602 -2.14 6.38 10.59
N ILE A 603 -3.04 5.39 10.53
CA ILE A 603 -3.36 4.50 11.64
C ILE A 603 -2.10 3.76 12.10
N LEU A 604 -1.35 3.15 11.17
CA LEU A 604 -0.12 2.43 11.47
C LEU A 604 0.93 3.34 12.12
N LYS A 605 1.18 4.52 11.53
CA LYS A 605 2.14 5.50 12.07
C LYS A 605 1.77 5.91 13.49
N GLU A 606 0.51 6.27 13.74
CA GLU A 606 0.06 6.71 15.06
C GLU A 606 0.09 5.57 16.08
N PHE A 607 -0.24 4.34 15.67
CA PHE A 607 -0.11 3.15 16.51
C PHE A 607 1.35 2.90 16.93
N LEU A 608 2.28 2.89 15.98
CA LEU A 608 3.70 2.65 16.27
C LEU A 608 4.30 3.77 17.13
N LEU A 609 3.94 5.03 16.87
CA LEU A 609 4.33 6.14 17.72
C LEU A 609 3.78 6.00 19.13
N ASP A 610 2.55 5.50 19.29
CA ASP A 610 1.96 5.30 20.60
C ASP A 610 2.69 4.22 21.40
N VAL A 611 2.89 3.04 20.81
CA VAL A 611 3.49 1.89 21.50
C VAL A 611 4.99 2.04 21.72
N LEU A 612 5.74 2.43 20.68
CA LEU A 612 7.19 2.44 20.71
C LEU A 612 7.77 3.73 21.30
N VAL A 613 7.00 4.83 21.30
CA VAL A 613 7.48 6.15 21.75
C VAL A 613 6.66 6.72 22.90
N LYS A 614 5.36 7.03 22.70
CA LYS A 614 4.55 7.75 23.70
C LYS A 614 4.37 6.94 24.99
N ASN A 615 4.19 5.63 24.88
CA ASN A 615 3.98 4.71 25.99
C ASN A 615 5.14 3.71 26.16
N ARG A 616 6.37 4.10 25.78
CA ARG A 616 7.52 3.19 25.82
C ARG A 616 7.81 2.65 27.23
N GLU A 617 7.58 3.45 28.26
CA GLU A 617 7.73 3.03 29.67
C GLU A 617 6.74 1.92 30.07
N ARG A 618 5.55 1.89 29.45
CA ARG A 618 4.55 0.84 29.66
C ARG A 618 4.92 -0.45 28.89
N TYR A 619 5.61 -0.32 27.78
CA TYR A 619 5.97 -1.42 26.87
C TYR A 619 7.49 -1.50 26.58
N PRO A 620 8.36 -1.61 27.61
CA PRO A 620 9.81 -1.49 27.43
C PRO A 620 10.42 -2.61 26.58
N GLU A 621 9.81 -3.80 26.60
CA GLU A 621 10.27 -5.02 25.95
C GLU A 621 9.64 -5.25 24.56
N THR A 622 9.13 -4.18 23.94
CA THR A 622 8.50 -4.25 22.62
C THR A 622 9.44 -3.81 21.51
N TYR A 623 9.55 -4.65 20.48
CA TYR A 623 10.44 -4.45 19.34
C TYR A 623 9.73 -4.71 18.03
N CYS A 624 9.89 -3.82 17.05
CA CYS A 624 9.47 -4.07 15.68
C CYS A 624 10.63 -4.69 14.90
N VAL A 625 10.43 -5.90 14.38
CA VAL A 625 11.45 -6.77 13.77
C VAL A 625 10.91 -7.46 12.50
N THR A 626 11.81 -7.95 11.65
CA THR A 626 11.43 -8.76 10.48
C THR A 626 11.20 -10.22 10.89
N PHE A 627 10.53 -11.00 10.03
CA PHE A 627 10.28 -12.42 10.34
C PHE A 627 11.57 -13.24 10.42
N SER A 628 12.56 -12.95 9.57
CA SER A 628 13.90 -13.58 9.66
C SER A 628 14.58 -13.33 11.01
N GLN A 629 14.43 -12.14 11.60
CA GLN A 629 14.96 -11.84 12.94
C GLN A 629 14.28 -12.65 14.05
N VAL A 630 12.99 -12.95 13.91
CA VAL A 630 12.29 -13.84 14.84
C VAL A 630 12.89 -15.23 14.79
N LEU A 631 13.15 -15.77 13.59
CA LEU A 631 13.80 -17.07 13.42
C LEU A 631 15.19 -17.08 14.06
N GLU A 632 15.97 -16.00 13.91
CA GLU A 632 17.28 -15.84 14.55
C GLU A 632 17.20 -15.85 16.07
N TYR A 633 16.22 -15.13 16.62
CA TYR A 633 15.98 -15.10 18.05
C TYR A 633 15.72 -16.50 18.61
N CYS A 634 14.88 -17.27 17.91
CA CYS A 634 14.56 -18.64 18.29
C CYS A 634 15.77 -19.58 18.15
N ALA A 635 16.51 -19.49 17.04
CA ALA A 635 17.65 -20.35 16.77
C ALA A 635 18.82 -20.16 17.77
N ASN A 636 18.95 -18.98 18.37
CA ASN A 636 20.06 -18.66 19.27
C ASN A 636 19.62 -18.52 20.74
N GLY A 637 18.63 -19.31 21.15
CA GLY A 637 18.23 -19.41 22.56
C GLY A 637 17.72 -18.09 23.16
N GLY A 638 17.16 -17.19 22.35
CA GLY A 638 16.60 -15.92 22.79
C GLY A 638 17.59 -14.76 22.94
N ASN A 639 18.74 -14.81 22.26
CA ASN A 639 19.71 -13.72 22.30
C ASN A 639 19.22 -12.48 21.52
N LEU A 640 18.49 -11.60 22.22
CA LEU A 640 17.93 -10.37 21.64
C LEU A 640 18.99 -9.42 21.07
N GLU A 641 20.10 -9.22 21.78
CA GLU A 641 21.15 -8.30 21.34
C GLU A 641 21.72 -8.73 20.00
N ARG A 642 22.02 -10.03 19.86
CA ARG A 642 22.42 -10.64 18.59
C ARG A 642 21.33 -10.44 17.53
N THR A 643 20.08 -10.79 17.80
CA THR A 643 18.97 -10.63 16.85
C THR A 643 18.84 -9.20 16.32
N LEU A 644 18.96 -8.19 17.19
CA LEU A 644 18.85 -6.80 16.80
C LEU A 644 20.08 -6.32 16.02
N ALA A 645 21.28 -6.81 16.38
CA ALA A 645 22.53 -6.51 15.69
C ALA A 645 22.61 -7.11 14.28
N ILE A 646 21.94 -8.24 14.05
CA ILE A 646 21.86 -8.91 12.75
C ILE A 646 21.04 -8.11 11.71
N GLY A 647 20.17 -7.21 12.16
CA GLY A 647 19.34 -6.42 11.26
C GLY A 647 18.46 -7.31 10.36
N ASN A 648 18.32 -6.97 9.09
CA ASN A 648 17.47 -7.72 8.15
C ASN A 648 18.05 -9.09 7.73
N GLY A 649 19.26 -9.45 8.16
CA GLY A 649 19.93 -10.70 7.80
C GLY A 649 20.33 -10.84 6.32
N GLN A 650 19.87 -9.94 5.44
CA GLN A 650 20.05 -10.01 3.99
C GLN A 650 21.31 -9.29 3.51
N ASP A 651 21.98 -8.53 4.38
CA ASP A 651 23.21 -7.83 4.04
C ASP A 651 24.43 -8.78 4.10
N ARG A 652 25.00 -9.10 2.94
CA ARG A 652 26.22 -9.92 2.81
C ARG A 652 27.44 -9.32 3.52
N ARG A 653 27.43 -8.01 3.78
CA ARG A 653 28.48 -7.27 4.51
C ARG A 653 28.32 -7.43 6.01
N ASN A 654 27.17 -7.91 6.50
CA ASN A 654 26.94 -8.10 7.92
C ASN A 654 27.79 -9.28 8.43
N PRO A 655 28.72 -9.05 9.37
CA PRO A 655 29.56 -10.11 9.92
C PRO A 655 28.78 -11.05 10.84
N LEU A 656 27.63 -10.62 11.36
CA LEU A 656 26.74 -11.41 12.20
C LEU A 656 25.71 -12.08 11.31
N ARG A 657 26.08 -13.13 10.59
CA ARG A 657 25.11 -13.86 9.78
C ARG A 657 24.20 -14.73 10.66
N PRO A 658 22.88 -14.79 10.34
CA PRO A 658 21.98 -15.68 11.05
C PRO A 658 22.42 -17.15 10.99
N SER A 659 22.29 -17.87 12.10
CA SER A 659 22.82 -19.24 12.24
C SER A 659 22.00 -20.31 11.52
N PHE A 660 20.73 -20.02 11.22
CA PHE A 660 19.81 -20.90 10.50
C PHE A 660 19.86 -20.71 8.98
N LEU A 661 20.72 -19.83 8.47
CA LEU A 661 20.95 -19.71 7.04
C LEU A 661 21.99 -20.74 6.60
N PRO A 662 21.77 -21.50 5.51
CA PRO A 662 22.80 -22.34 4.94
C PRO A 662 24.01 -21.49 4.52
N GLU A 663 25.22 -22.00 4.74
CA GLU A 663 26.48 -21.36 4.35
C GLU A 663 26.47 -20.96 2.87
N ASP A 664 27.26 -19.94 2.52
CA ASP A 664 27.35 -19.34 1.19
C ASP A 664 27.76 -20.36 0.10
N GLU A 665 26.81 -21.17 -0.39
CA GLU A 665 26.96 -21.85 -1.68
C GLU A 665 26.69 -20.83 -2.80
N PRO A 666 27.63 -20.61 -3.73
CA PRO A 666 27.40 -19.73 -4.85
C PRO A 666 26.25 -20.27 -5.71
N TRP A 667 25.38 -19.36 -6.15
CA TRP A 667 24.45 -19.67 -7.25
C TRP A 667 25.29 -20.04 -8.48
N PRO A 668 24.92 -21.07 -9.26
CA PRO A 668 25.73 -21.47 -10.40
C PRO A 668 25.97 -20.28 -11.35
N PRO A 669 27.19 -20.15 -11.90
CA PRO A 669 27.53 -19.07 -12.82
C PRO A 669 26.56 -19.02 -14.00
N PRO A 670 26.33 -17.84 -14.63
CA PRO A 670 25.36 -17.66 -15.71
C PRO A 670 25.46 -18.67 -16.86
N GLU A 671 26.66 -19.21 -17.07
CA GLU A 671 27.01 -20.16 -18.13
C GLU A 671 26.42 -21.56 -17.89
N GLU A 672 26.14 -21.92 -16.64
CA GLU A 672 25.48 -23.18 -16.25
C GLU A 672 23.94 -23.05 -16.17
N ARG A 673 23.38 -21.89 -16.52
CA ARG A 673 21.93 -21.58 -16.42
C ARG A 673 21.14 -21.77 -17.73
N ARG A 674 21.78 -22.25 -18.80
CA ARG A 674 21.13 -22.51 -20.09
C ARG A 674 20.60 -23.93 -20.22
#